data_AF-A0A6L6BBP2-F1
#
_entry.id   AF-A0A6L6BBP2-F1
#
_cell.length_a   1.000
_cell.length_b   1.000
_cell.length_c   1.000
_cell.angle_alpha   90.00
_cell.angle_beta   90.00
_cell.angle_gamma   90.00
#
_symmetry.space_group_name_H-M   'P 1'
#
loop_
_entity.id
_entity.type
_entity.pdbx_description
1 polymer ?
#
loop_
_entity_poly.entity_id
_entity_poly.type
_entity_poly.pdbx_seq_one_letter_code
_entity_poly.pdbx_strand_id
1 'polypeptide(L)'
;MKNKKERKASTALIRDRRTLTTRRIVFLVIAAAAPLAAMIGNVPLALVYGNGAGLPVAYLVAAIVLICFSIGYATMSRRVVNTGAFYTYISRALGKEIGVGAAYLALTSYTAMSCGLAGAFGYFMHELIAAAAMVDVPWYLLSAIGVAIVSFWGYRSVDLSAKILGFLMIAEFAVLIVFEVLVLTKNGFASFPLESFTYKQATSGPFGIAALIAFTSFIGFESAALYGEETKNPEKSIPRATYIAVVLVGIFYVLTSWMIIGATGVNNLAERAGADGGVFVLNLLQEYGGEVLFDIGAVLLCTSVLAGYSALHNAASRYLFALGRENIAPRVFGEYHKDYFSPHLASLAISAVSSVATVVFAISGADPYKVFAASLIAVGTLGIVALQSFASLSVVVFFWKRKDRQLWQGTIAPLIGFVGLAIAFALAAIHYNTLTGSNNRWINLVPLLLIVIVIGGILNGFRIKRNKPVVYAKLAATQLRSRKITAADHPPVDYKEKYCLVGAGPAGLVMARGLVKEGVPFDWFEKHNDVSGIWDMENTGTPMYESAHFISSKYTSGFYGFPMPQSFPDYPSWHQIRDYIKDFANKFNLKNRVTLGVSVLDAQPLADNKWRVKLSNGEEKTYDGLINATGVTWHPNRPQIKGEEKFKGKILHSVEYRSPEEFKGQSVLIVGAGNSGVDIASDAARFAKAAYFSVRRGYRFIPKYLFGLPTDALVSGKIAPPKGISITGDVTKLVDTIVGDLTRYGLPKPDHDLLASHPIMNTQVLYHLGHGDLIAKPDVQEITESGAIFKDGTSVELDQIILATGYQYSVPYLDQVNDEWKDGRPQLYLRIFSRNYENLYFIGYAEFADAAYRRFDDMAQMVLLDIRARATGKHYQELLALKKSDNPDLAGGHKYIDSPRHTNYIEVDTYLNYLAILRDRFDWPEVDEKTYESLIQ
;
A
#
# COMPACT_ATOMS: atom_id res chain seq x y z
N MET A 1 -13.59 -33.44 14.05
CA MET A 1 -12.79 -33.16 12.83
C MET A 1 -13.31 -32.00 11.94
N LYS A 2 -14.31 -31.19 12.36
CA LYS A 2 -14.79 -30.00 11.62
C LYS A 2 -14.11 -28.66 12.03
N ASN A 3 -13.48 -28.60 13.21
CA ASN A 3 -12.90 -27.37 13.79
C ASN A 3 -11.42 -27.10 13.46
N LYS A 4 -10.82 -27.83 12.51
CA LYS A 4 -9.45 -27.54 12.00
C LYS A 4 -9.46 -26.57 10.80
N LYS A 5 -10.65 -26.19 10.30
CA LYS A 5 -10.87 -25.36 9.10
C LYS A 5 -10.89 -23.85 9.37
N GLU A 6 -11.21 -23.40 10.57
CA GLU A 6 -11.46 -21.98 10.86
C GLU A 6 -10.19 -21.20 11.26
N ARG A 7 -9.15 -21.89 11.75
CA ARG A 7 -7.84 -21.29 12.13
C ARG A 7 -7.01 -20.72 10.97
N LYS A 8 -7.42 -20.89 9.72
CA LYS A 8 -6.74 -20.28 8.56
C LYS A 8 -7.10 -18.80 8.38
N ALA A 9 -8.24 -18.32 8.87
CA ALA A 9 -8.95 -17.19 8.24
C ALA A 9 -8.35 -15.77 8.34
N SER A 10 -7.46 -15.35 9.25
CA SER A 10 -7.03 -13.91 9.29
C SER A 10 -5.73 -13.61 8.54
N THR A 11 -4.68 -14.42 8.73
CA THR A 11 -3.55 -14.43 7.80
C THR A 11 -3.98 -14.98 6.44
N ALA A 12 -5.06 -15.78 6.39
CA ALA A 12 -5.76 -16.06 5.16
C ALA A 12 -6.68 -14.93 4.68
N LEU A 13 -7.21 -13.99 5.43
CA LEU A 13 -8.00 -12.93 4.78
C LEU A 13 -7.15 -12.02 3.86
N ILE A 14 -5.81 -12.05 3.98
CA ILE A 14 -4.88 -11.57 2.95
C ILE A 14 -4.22 -12.74 2.15
N ARG A 15 -3.96 -13.94 2.71
CA ARG A 15 -3.44 -15.13 1.96
C ARG A 15 -4.50 -15.94 1.17
N ASP A 16 -5.71 -16.13 1.65
CA ASP A 16 -6.96 -16.56 0.97
C ASP A 16 -7.51 -15.53 -0.02
N ARG A 17 -7.13 -14.24 0.00
CA ARG A 17 -7.44 -13.36 -1.14
C ARG A 17 -6.62 -13.71 -2.36
N ARG A 18 -5.42 -14.25 -2.12
CA ARG A 18 -4.53 -14.74 -3.17
C ARG A 18 -5.00 -16.07 -3.72
N THR A 19 -6.09 -16.08 -4.46
CA THR A 19 -6.63 -17.28 -5.11
C THR A 19 -6.16 -17.41 -6.54
N LEU A 20 -5.79 -16.31 -7.19
CA LEU A 20 -5.49 -16.28 -8.61
C LEU A 20 -4.10 -16.90 -8.87
N THR A 21 -4.11 -17.86 -9.79
CA THR A 21 -2.92 -18.52 -10.32
C THR A 21 -2.56 -17.91 -11.66
N THR A 22 -1.33 -18.12 -12.15
CA THR A 22 -0.90 -17.65 -13.48
C THR A 22 -1.91 -18.02 -14.57
N ARG A 23 -2.40 -19.27 -14.58
CA ARG A 23 -3.38 -19.74 -15.56
C ARG A 23 -4.69 -18.94 -15.51
N ARG A 24 -5.24 -18.70 -14.31
CA ARG A 24 -6.47 -17.92 -14.14
C ARG A 24 -6.28 -16.48 -14.63
N ILE A 25 -5.13 -15.88 -14.37
CA ILE A 25 -4.82 -14.52 -14.82
C ILE A 25 -4.71 -14.50 -16.35
N VAL A 26 -4.03 -15.47 -16.98
CA VAL A 26 -4.00 -15.57 -18.45
C VAL A 26 -5.42 -15.57 -19.03
N PHE A 27 -6.34 -16.36 -18.48
CA PHE A 27 -7.73 -16.38 -18.95
C PHE A 27 -8.44 -15.03 -18.75
N LEU A 28 -8.32 -14.40 -17.58
CA LEU A 28 -8.93 -13.10 -17.31
C LEU A 28 -8.41 -12.00 -18.26
N VAL A 29 -7.10 -12.02 -18.52
CA VAL A 29 -6.37 -11.06 -19.35
C VAL A 29 -6.74 -11.22 -20.83
N ILE A 30 -6.76 -12.46 -21.34
CA ILE A 30 -7.14 -12.71 -22.74
C ILE A 30 -8.62 -12.42 -22.94
N ALA A 31 -9.48 -12.80 -22.00
CA ALA A 31 -10.91 -12.52 -22.10
C ALA A 31 -11.23 -11.01 -22.04
N ALA A 32 -10.43 -10.23 -21.30
CA ALA A 32 -10.54 -8.77 -21.32
C ALA A 32 -10.20 -8.18 -22.71
N ALA A 33 -9.28 -8.81 -23.45
CA ALA A 33 -8.96 -8.44 -24.83
C ALA A 33 -10.03 -8.90 -25.85
N ALA A 34 -10.95 -9.78 -25.44
CA ALA A 34 -12.09 -10.25 -26.23
C ALA A 34 -11.72 -10.62 -27.68
N PRO A 35 -10.93 -11.69 -27.92
CA PRO A 35 -10.30 -11.96 -29.21
C PRO A 35 -11.25 -12.05 -30.40
N LEU A 36 -12.43 -12.66 -30.21
CA LEU A 36 -13.45 -12.72 -31.26
C LEU A 36 -14.05 -11.34 -31.54
N ALA A 37 -14.37 -10.56 -30.52
CA ALA A 37 -14.84 -9.19 -30.67
C ALA A 37 -13.79 -8.29 -31.35
N ALA A 38 -12.51 -8.48 -31.04
CA ALA A 38 -11.43 -7.78 -31.71
C ALA A 38 -11.34 -8.13 -33.20
N MET A 39 -11.40 -9.43 -33.56
CA MET A 39 -11.32 -9.83 -34.97
C MET A 39 -12.57 -9.44 -35.76
N ILE A 40 -13.77 -9.63 -35.23
CA ILE A 40 -15.00 -9.30 -35.96
C ILE A 40 -15.27 -7.79 -35.94
N GLY A 41 -15.07 -7.13 -34.80
CA GLY A 41 -15.42 -5.73 -34.61
C GLY A 41 -14.35 -4.74 -35.10
N ASN A 42 -13.06 -5.05 -34.99
CA ASN A 42 -12.00 -4.09 -35.31
C ASN A 42 -11.39 -4.28 -36.70
N VAL A 43 -11.32 -5.52 -37.20
CA VAL A 43 -10.70 -5.79 -38.52
C VAL A 43 -11.41 -5.05 -39.66
N PRO A 44 -12.75 -5.02 -39.77
CA PRO A 44 -13.42 -4.29 -40.85
C PRO A 44 -13.04 -2.81 -40.87
N LEU A 45 -13.01 -2.17 -39.69
CA LEU A 45 -12.59 -0.77 -39.55
C LEU A 45 -11.13 -0.56 -39.97
N ALA A 46 -10.24 -1.50 -39.64
CA ALA A 46 -8.84 -1.43 -40.04
C ALA A 46 -8.61 -1.66 -41.53
N LEU A 47 -9.43 -2.50 -42.16
CA LEU A 47 -9.39 -2.75 -43.60
C LEU A 47 -9.88 -1.54 -44.40
N VAL A 48 -10.91 -0.84 -43.90
CA VAL A 48 -11.50 0.32 -44.57
C VAL A 48 -10.67 1.60 -44.36
N TYR A 49 -10.24 1.87 -43.12
CA TYR A 49 -9.61 3.14 -42.76
C TYR A 49 -8.09 3.07 -42.57
N GLY A 50 -7.52 1.85 -42.47
CA GLY A 50 -6.11 1.62 -42.22
C GLY A 50 -5.30 1.29 -43.47
N ASN A 51 -4.41 0.30 -43.35
CA ASN A 51 -3.49 -0.12 -44.41
C ASN A 51 -3.98 -1.35 -45.21
N GLY A 52 -5.28 -1.63 -45.16
CA GLY A 52 -5.92 -2.68 -45.96
C GLY A 52 -5.22 -4.03 -45.85
N ALA A 53 -4.72 -4.54 -46.99
CA ALA A 53 -4.05 -5.83 -47.06
C ALA A 53 -2.75 -5.91 -46.22
N GLY A 54 -2.16 -4.77 -45.82
CA GLY A 54 -1.01 -4.72 -44.92
C GLY A 54 -1.33 -4.95 -43.44
N LEU A 55 -2.59 -5.18 -43.06
CA LEU A 55 -3.05 -5.27 -41.66
C LEU A 55 -2.30 -6.31 -40.79
N PRO A 56 -1.90 -7.50 -41.29
CA PRO A 56 -1.13 -8.45 -40.49
C PRO A 56 0.20 -7.88 -39.99
N VAL A 57 0.82 -6.97 -40.77
CA VAL A 57 2.05 -6.28 -40.36
C VAL A 57 1.77 -5.30 -39.22
N ALA A 58 0.63 -4.61 -39.23
CA ALA A 58 0.25 -3.71 -38.14
C ALA A 58 0.04 -4.47 -36.82
N TYR A 59 -0.62 -5.65 -36.86
CA TYR A 59 -0.75 -6.55 -35.70
C TYR A 59 0.60 -7.08 -35.21
N LEU A 60 1.50 -7.45 -36.12
CA LEU A 60 2.84 -7.92 -35.77
C LEU A 60 3.66 -6.81 -35.08
N VAL A 61 3.64 -5.59 -35.63
CA VAL A 61 4.32 -4.43 -35.03
C VAL A 61 3.74 -4.11 -33.65
N ALA A 62 2.41 -4.10 -33.51
CA ALA A 62 1.76 -3.88 -32.22
C ALA A 62 2.18 -4.95 -31.19
N ALA A 63 2.17 -6.23 -31.57
CA ALA A 63 2.59 -7.33 -30.69
C ALA A 63 4.05 -7.17 -30.23
N ILE A 64 4.98 -6.83 -31.13
CA ILE A 64 6.40 -6.62 -30.80
C ILE A 64 6.56 -5.46 -29.81
N VAL A 65 5.92 -4.31 -30.09
CA VAL A 65 5.96 -3.12 -29.22
C VAL A 65 5.39 -3.46 -27.83
N LEU A 66 4.26 -4.17 -27.77
CA LEU A 66 3.62 -4.56 -26.51
C LEU A 66 4.42 -5.62 -25.74
N ILE A 67 5.15 -6.52 -26.40
CA ILE A 67 6.09 -7.44 -25.74
C ILE A 67 7.23 -6.65 -25.10
N CYS A 68 7.83 -5.70 -25.84
CA CYS A 68 8.88 -4.82 -25.32
C CYS A 68 8.41 -4.01 -24.11
N PHE A 69 7.22 -3.41 -24.20
CA PHE A 69 6.54 -2.77 -23.07
C PHE A 69 6.33 -3.73 -21.89
N SER A 70 5.79 -4.92 -22.16
CA SER A 70 5.50 -5.95 -21.15
C SER A 70 6.75 -6.38 -20.39
N ILE A 71 7.91 -6.43 -21.05
CA ILE A 71 9.19 -6.78 -20.42
C ILE A 71 9.57 -5.75 -19.35
N GLY A 72 9.45 -4.46 -19.68
CA GLY A 72 9.68 -3.37 -18.73
C GLY A 72 8.66 -3.39 -17.60
N TYR A 73 7.38 -3.47 -17.96
CA TYR A 73 6.25 -3.51 -17.04
C TYR A 73 6.36 -4.65 -16.01
N ALA A 74 6.68 -5.85 -16.47
CA ALA A 74 6.93 -7.03 -15.64
C ALA A 74 8.15 -6.89 -14.71
N THR A 75 9.11 -6.05 -15.08
CA THR A 75 10.29 -5.79 -14.27
C THR A 75 9.97 -4.82 -13.15
N MET A 76 9.13 -3.81 -13.41
CA MET A 76 8.66 -2.87 -12.38
C MET A 76 7.62 -3.49 -11.44
N SER A 77 6.71 -4.33 -11.95
CA SER A 77 5.70 -5.01 -11.11
C SER A 77 6.28 -6.02 -10.12
N ARG A 78 7.51 -6.49 -10.34
CA ARG A 78 8.25 -7.30 -9.38
C ARG A 78 8.71 -6.50 -8.15
N ARG A 79 8.85 -5.18 -8.28
CA ARG A 79 9.38 -4.28 -7.23
C ARG A 79 8.33 -3.41 -6.56
N VAL A 80 7.27 -3.07 -7.28
CA VAL A 80 6.25 -2.12 -6.84
C VAL A 80 4.90 -2.83 -6.73
N VAL A 81 4.29 -2.82 -5.53
CA VAL A 81 3.02 -3.51 -5.23
C VAL A 81 1.93 -2.49 -4.96
N ASN A 82 0.90 -2.40 -5.82
CA ASN A 82 -0.33 -1.67 -5.46
C ASN A 82 -1.50 -1.95 -6.41
N THR A 83 -2.71 -1.65 -5.93
CA THR A 83 -4.02 -1.57 -6.62
C THR A 83 -4.13 -0.63 -7.83
N GLY A 84 -3.20 0.31 -8.04
CA GLY A 84 -3.31 1.40 -9.03
C GLY A 84 -2.40 1.30 -10.26
N ALA A 85 -1.84 0.11 -10.55
CA ALA A 85 -0.94 -0.24 -11.66
C ALA A 85 -0.15 0.93 -12.30
N PHE A 86 -0.68 1.58 -13.35
CA PHE A 86 0.05 2.63 -14.09
C PHE A 86 0.26 3.91 -13.29
N TYR A 87 -0.77 4.42 -12.63
CA TYR A 87 -0.69 5.61 -11.79
C TYR A 87 0.43 5.46 -10.75
N THR A 88 0.50 4.29 -10.12
CA THR A 88 1.48 4.02 -9.09
C THR A 88 2.91 4.02 -9.65
N TYR A 89 3.14 3.38 -10.80
CA TYR A 89 4.47 3.32 -11.42
C TYR A 89 4.94 4.70 -11.89
N ILE A 90 4.02 5.46 -12.49
CA ILE A 90 4.27 6.84 -12.94
C ILE A 90 4.55 7.76 -11.75
N SER A 91 3.75 7.67 -10.68
CA SER A 91 3.97 8.46 -9.45
C SER A 91 5.36 8.25 -8.86
N ARG A 92 5.85 7.00 -8.92
CA ARG A 92 7.11 6.59 -8.31
C ARG A 92 8.32 7.05 -9.13
N ALA A 93 8.22 7.00 -10.45
CA ALA A 93 9.34 7.34 -11.34
C ALA A 93 9.39 8.83 -11.70
N LEU A 94 8.22 9.44 -11.94
CA LEU A 94 8.10 10.80 -12.49
C LEU A 94 7.57 11.82 -11.45
N GLY A 95 7.10 11.37 -10.28
CA GLY A 95 6.56 12.23 -9.22
C GLY A 95 5.05 12.08 -9.04
N LYS A 96 4.57 12.28 -7.81
CA LYS A 96 3.16 12.02 -7.43
C LYS A 96 2.18 12.92 -8.18
N GLU A 97 2.57 14.14 -8.53
CA GLU A 97 1.74 15.07 -9.28
C GLU A 97 1.45 14.56 -10.70
N ILE A 98 2.49 14.10 -11.40
CA ILE A 98 2.37 13.45 -12.73
C ILE A 98 1.57 12.14 -12.59
N GLY A 99 1.79 11.43 -11.48
CA GLY A 99 0.94 10.33 -11.05
C GLY A 99 -0.55 10.67 -11.08
N VAL A 100 -0.99 11.68 -10.32
CA VAL A 100 -2.42 12.05 -10.25
C VAL A 100 -2.98 12.37 -11.65
N GLY A 101 -2.19 13.02 -12.51
CA GLY A 101 -2.52 13.20 -13.93
C GLY A 101 -2.77 11.89 -14.67
N ALA A 102 -1.88 10.91 -14.51
CA ALA A 102 -2.04 9.58 -15.08
C ALA A 102 -3.25 8.82 -14.52
N ALA A 103 -3.59 9.00 -13.23
CA ALA A 103 -4.78 8.38 -12.66
C ALA A 103 -6.08 8.92 -13.26
N TYR A 104 -6.12 10.23 -13.53
CA TYR A 104 -7.26 10.89 -14.18
C TYR A 104 -7.41 10.44 -15.63
N LEU A 105 -6.28 10.34 -16.34
CA LEU A 105 -6.24 9.79 -17.68
C LEU A 105 -6.72 8.34 -17.70
N ALA A 106 -6.28 7.50 -16.76
CA ALA A 106 -6.72 6.10 -16.67
C ALA A 106 -8.22 6.00 -16.44
N LEU A 107 -8.73 6.68 -15.42
CA LEU A 107 -10.16 6.68 -15.11
C LEU A 107 -10.99 7.10 -16.33
N THR A 108 -10.61 8.19 -16.99
CA THR A 108 -11.34 8.69 -18.18
C THR A 108 -11.28 7.68 -19.32
N SER A 109 -10.11 7.13 -19.61
CA SER A 109 -9.90 6.27 -20.79
C SER A 109 -10.62 4.93 -20.65
N TYR A 110 -10.53 4.28 -19.49
CA TYR A 110 -11.26 3.03 -19.24
C TYR A 110 -12.77 3.26 -19.20
N THR A 111 -13.23 4.40 -18.65
CA THR A 111 -14.66 4.75 -18.65
C THR A 111 -15.18 4.97 -20.07
N ALA A 112 -14.46 5.74 -20.90
CA ALA A 112 -14.85 5.95 -22.29
C ALA A 112 -14.95 4.63 -23.06
N MET A 113 -13.94 3.77 -22.95
CA MET A 113 -13.94 2.47 -23.62
C MET A 113 -15.09 1.57 -23.13
N SER A 114 -15.38 1.60 -21.82
CA SER A 114 -16.52 0.92 -21.21
C SER A 114 -17.85 1.39 -21.84
N CYS A 115 -18.05 2.70 -21.98
CA CYS A 115 -19.23 3.25 -22.66
C CYS A 115 -19.33 2.83 -24.14
N GLY A 116 -18.20 2.84 -24.86
CA GLY A 116 -18.17 2.42 -26.27
C GLY A 116 -18.52 0.94 -26.46
N LEU A 117 -18.06 0.06 -25.57
CA LEU A 117 -18.43 -1.35 -25.58
C LEU A 117 -19.90 -1.59 -25.22
N ALA A 118 -20.53 -0.72 -24.43
CA ALA A 118 -21.98 -0.77 -24.22
C ALA A 118 -22.75 -0.52 -25.53
N GLY A 119 -22.28 0.42 -26.36
CA GLY A 119 -22.79 0.66 -27.71
C GLY A 119 -22.58 -0.54 -28.64
N ALA A 120 -21.35 -1.08 -28.67
CA ALA A 120 -21.02 -2.25 -29.48
C ALA A 120 -21.87 -3.47 -29.09
N PHE A 121 -22.09 -3.71 -27.79
CA PHE A 121 -22.94 -4.79 -27.31
C PHE A 121 -24.38 -4.63 -27.82
N GLY A 122 -24.95 -3.43 -27.72
CA GLY A 122 -26.30 -3.17 -28.20
C GLY A 122 -26.45 -3.38 -29.70
N TYR A 123 -25.45 -2.96 -30.50
CA TYR A 123 -25.40 -3.18 -31.94
C TYR A 123 -25.34 -4.66 -32.31
N PHE A 124 -24.34 -5.40 -31.82
CA PHE A 124 -24.19 -6.81 -32.20
C PHE A 124 -25.33 -7.69 -31.69
N MET A 125 -25.90 -7.35 -30.53
CA MET A 125 -27.06 -8.05 -30.01
C MET A 125 -28.33 -7.74 -30.81
N HIS A 126 -28.46 -6.53 -31.36
CA HIS A 126 -29.52 -6.17 -32.30
C HIS A 126 -29.42 -7.01 -33.57
N GLU A 127 -28.24 -7.04 -34.21
CA GLU A 127 -27.99 -7.84 -35.41
C GLU A 127 -28.29 -9.34 -35.19
N LEU A 128 -27.88 -9.90 -34.06
CA LEU A 128 -28.15 -11.29 -33.71
C LEU A 128 -29.66 -11.57 -33.54
N ILE A 129 -30.41 -10.70 -32.86
CA ILE A 129 -31.86 -10.89 -32.66
C ILE A 129 -32.62 -10.68 -33.97
N ALA A 130 -32.23 -9.68 -34.77
CA ALA A 130 -32.82 -9.42 -36.07
C ALA A 130 -32.65 -10.62 -37.00
N ALA A 131 -31.46 -11.23 -37.02
CA ALA A 131 -31.16 -12.42 -37.81
C ALA A 131 -31.90 -13.68 -37.30
N ALA A 132 -31.94 -13.92 -35.98
CA ALA A 132 -32.45 -15.18 -35.43
C ALA A 132 -33.97 -15.20 -35.19
N ALA A 133 -34.57 -14.07 -34.80
CA ALA A 133 -35.97 -14.01 -34.36
C ALA A 133 -36.87 -13.15 -35.26
N MET A 134 -36.32 -12.47 -36.27
CA MET A 134 -37.03 -11.49 -37.11
C MET A 134 -37.76 -10.40 -36.29
N VAL A 135 -37.28 -10.10 -35.08
CA VAL A 135 -37.81 -9.03 -34.22
C VAL A 135 -36.82 -7.87 -34.21
N ASP A 136 -37.29 -6.68 -34.58
CA ASP A 136 -36.50 -5.46 -34.51
C ASP A 136 -36.56 -4.87 -33.09
N VAL A 137 -35.52 -5.15 -32.29
CA VAL A 137 -35.35 -4.56 -30.97
C VAL A 137 -34.34 -3.42 -31.05
N PRO A 138 -34.68 -2.18 -30.65
CA PRO A 138 -33.76 -1.05 -30.72
C PRO A 138 -32.47 -1.28 -29.93
N TRP A 139 -31.33 -0.98 -30.56
CA TRP A 139 -29.99 -1.20 -30.00
C TRP A 139 -29.80 -0.59 -28.60
N TYR A 140 -30.41 0.57 -28.31
CA TYR A 140 -30.24 1.27 -27.05
C TYR A 140 -30.90 0.54 -25.86
N LEU A 141 -31.97 -0.25 -26.11
CA LEU A 141 -32.56 -1.12 -25.10
C LEU A 141 -31.63 -2.29 -24.78
N LEU A 142 -31.00 -2.87 -25.81
CA LEU A 142 -30.03 -3.94 -25.65
C LEU A 142 -28.75 -3.46 -24.97
N SER A 143 -28.26 -2.25 -25.30
CA SER A 143 -27.19 -1.59 -24.55
C SER A 143 -27.57 -1.37 -23.09
N ALA A 144 -28.81 -0.94 -22.79
CA ALA A 144 -29.27 -0.76 -21.41
C ALA A 144 -29.30 -2.09 -20.63
N ILE A 145 -29.67 -3.19 -21.27
CA ILE A 145 -29.57 -4.54 -20.68
C ILE A 145 -28.10 -4.88 -20.38
N GLY A 146 -27.19 -4.64 -21.33
CA GLY A 146 -25.75 -4.85 -21.12
C GLY A 146 -25.22 -4.04 -19.93
N VAL A 147 -25.57 -2.76 -19.83
CA VAL A 147 -25.21 -1.89 -18.69
C VAL A 147 -25.77 -2.44 -17.39
N ALA A 148 -27.02 -2.92 -17.37
CA ALA A 148 -27.63 -3.51 -16.18
C ALA A 148 -26.91 -4.77 -15.71
N ILE A 149 -26.53 -5.67 -16.63
CA ILE A 149 -25.78 -6.89 -16.33
C ILE A 149 -24.40 -6.55 -15.76
N VAL A 150 -23.65 -5.68 -16.43
CA VAL A 150 -22.30 -5.28 -15.99
C VAL A 150 -22.35 -4.52 -14.66
N SER A 151 -23.33 -3.64 -14.48
CA SER A 151 -23.55 -2.93 -13.22
C SER A 151 -23.84 -3.90 -12.07
N PHE A 152 -24.67 -4.91 -12.31
CA PHE A 152 -24.98 -5.95 -11.32
C PHE A 152 -23.74 -6.76 -10.93
N TRP A 153 -22.94 -7.19 -11.90
CA TRP A 153 -21.69 -7.91 -11.64
C TRP A 153 -20.67 -7.06 -10.88
N GLY A 154 -20.48 -5.80 -11.29
CA GLY A 154 -19.60 -4.86 -10.60
C GLY A 154 -20.06 -4.56 -9.16
N TYR A 155 -21.38 -4.43 -8.93
CA TYR A 155 -21.94 -4.22 -7.59
C TYR A 155 -21.72 -5.41 -6.67
N ARG A 156 -21.82 -6.66 -7.17
CA ARG A 156 -21.67 -7.86 -6.35
C ARG A 156 -20.25 -8.46 -6.36
N SER A 157 -19.29 -7.84 -7.03
CA SER A 157 -17.96 -8.42 -7.31
C SER A 157 -18.09 -9.84 -7.91
N VAL A 158 -19.10 -10.06 -8.75
CA VAL A 158 -19.27 -11.33 -9.45
C VAL A 158 -18.31 -11.30 -10.63
N ASP A 159 -17.07 -11.70 -10.40
CA ASP A 159 -16.21 -12.11 -11.50
C ASP A 159 -16.88 -13.34 -12.12
N LEU A 160 -17.16 -13.27 -13.43
CA LEU A 160 -17.49 -14.44 -14.23
C LEU A 160 -16.45 -15.52 -13.87
N SER A 161 -16.93 -16.65 -13.35
CA SER A 161 -16.06 -17.74 -12.92
C SER A 161 -14.98 -17.96 -13.96
N ALA A 162 -13.71 -17.94 -13.57
CA ALA A 162 -12.59 -18.13 -14.50
C ALA A 162 -12.73 -19.41 -15.36
N LYS A 163 -13.59 -20.36 -14.94
CA LYS A 163 -13.99 -21.51 -15.75
C LYS A 163 -14.92 -21.15 -16.90
N ILE A 164 -15.96 -20.34 -16.65
CA ILE A 164 -16.92 -19.90 -17.67
C ILE A 164 -16.18 -19.02 -18.68
N LEU A 165 -15.41 -18.06 -18.19
CA LEU A 165 -14.64 -17.16 -19.04
C LEU A 165 -13.59 -17.91 -19.87
N GLY A 166 -12.93 -18.90 -19.27
CA GLY A 166 -12.00 -19.78 -19.99
C GLY A 166 -12.70 -20.64 -21.04
N PHE A 167 -13.92 -21.11 -20.79
CA PHE A 167 -14.72 -21.84 -21.78
C PHE A 167 -15.13 -20.96 -22.95
N LEU A 168 -15.68 -19.77 -22.69
CA LEU A 168 -16.05 -18.80 -23.72
C LEU A 168 -14.83 -18.43 -24.57
N MET A 169 -13.70 -18.12 -23.94
CA MET A 169 -12.46 -17.85 -24.64
C MET A 169 -12.03 -19.02 -25.54
N ILE A 170 -12.02 -20.26 -25.06
CA ILE A 170 -11.67 -21.41 -25.90
C ILE A 170 -12.63 -21.56 -27.07
N ALA A 171 -13.93 -21.36 -26.85
CA ALA A 171 -14.94 -21.41 -27.91
C ALA A 171 -14.72 -20.30 -28.95
N GLU A 172 -14.37 -19.09 -28.52
CA GLU A 172 -14.04 -17.95 -29.39
C GLU A 172 -12.86 -18.27 -30.32
N PHE A 173 -11.75 -18.81 -29.78
CA PHE A 173 -10.63 -19.26 -30.61
C PHE A 173 -11.04 -20.42 -31.53
N ALA A 174 -11.83 -21.37 -31.04
CA ALA A 174 -12.23 -22.54 -31.81
C ALA A 174 -13.05 -22.17 -33.05
N VAL A 175 -13.99 -21.22 -32.95
CA VAL A 175 -14.78 -20.78 -34.11
C VAL A 175 -13.90 -20.17 -35.20
N LEU A 176 -12.97 -19.29 -34.84
CA LEU A 176 -12.06 -18.67 -35.81
C LEU A 176 -11.05 -19.68 -36.36
N ILE A 177 -10.55 -20.62 -35.56
CA ILE A 177 -9.67 -21.69 -36.05
C ILE A 177 -10.41 -22.62 -37.02
N VAL A 178 -11.69 -22.95 -36.75
CA VAL A 178 -12.52 -23.73 -37.69
C VAL A 178 -12.69 -22.96 -39.00
N PHE A 179 -13.00 -21.67 -38.93
CA PHE A 179 -13.03 -20.80 -40.10
C PHE A 179 -11.70 -20.80 -40.87
N GLU A 180 -10.57 -20.61 -40.18
CA GLU A 180 -9.24 -20.64 -40.78
C GLU A 180 -8.98 -21.98 -41.50
N VAL A 181 -9.29 -23.12 -40.88
CA VAL A 181 -9.14 -24.44 -41.51
C VAL A 181 -10.04 -24.57 -42.75
N LEU A 182 -11.27 -24.06 -42.72
CA LEU A 182 -12.18 -24.07 -43.86
C LEU A 182 -11.69 -23.18 -45.02
N VAL A 183 -11.16 -21.99 -44.71
CA VAL A 183 -10.53 -21.13 -45.70
C VAL A 183 -9.31 -21.81 -46.31
N LEU A 184 -8.44 -22.40 -45.49
CA LEU A 184 -7.24 -23.09 -45.95
C LEU A 184 -7.55 -24.30 -46.84
N THR A 185 -8.58 -25.08 -46.49
CA THR A 185 -8.98 -26.25 -47.28
C THR A 185 -9.59 -25.85 -48.62
N LYS A 186 -10.35 -24.75 -48.68
CA LYS A 186 -10.96 -24.25 -49.92
C LYS A 186 -9.98 -23.50 -50.83
N ASN A 187 -9.13 -22.64 -50.25
CA ASN A 187 -8.26 -21.72 -51.00
C ASN A 187 -6.78 -22.17 -51.07
N GLY A 188 -6.37 -23.20 -50.31
CA GLY A 188 -4.97 -23.64 -50.24
C GLY A 188 -4.04 -22.51 -49.77
N PHE A 189 -2.82 -22.45 -50.32
CA PHE A 189 -1.84 -21.41 -49.99
C PHE A 189 -2.28 -19.99 -50.37
N ALA A 190 -3.29 -19.81 -51.23
CA ALA A 190 -3.84 -18.49 -51.54
C ALA A 190 -4.52 -17.83 -50.32
N SER A 191 -4.84 -18.62 -49.28
CA SER A 191 -5.28 -18.12 -47.97
C SER A 191 -4.23 -17.25 -47.26
N PHE A 192 -2.97 -17.30 -47.70
CA PHE A 192 -1.85 -16.57 -47.13
C PHE A 192 -1.21 -15.65 -48.19
N PRO A 193 -1.88 -14.56 -48.60
CA PRO A 193 -1.35 -13.67 -49.61
C PRO A 193 -0.07 -12.99 -49.11
N LEU A 194 1.09 -13.39 -49.67
CA LEU A 194 2.41 -12.85 -49.32
C LEU A 194 2.52 -11.33 -49.60
N GLU A 195 1.69 -10.81 -50.50
CA GLU A 195 1.57 -9.38 -50.78
C GLU A 195 1.34 -8.55 -49.52
N SER A 196 0.62 -9.10 -48.54
CA SER A 196 0.33 -8.48 -47.23
C SER A 196 1.59 -8.04 -46.47
N PHE A 197 2.73 -8.71 -46.71
CA PHE A 197 4.01 -8.43 -46.06
C PHE A 197 4.97 -7.62 -46.94
N THR A 198 4.56 -7.22 -48.14
CA THR A 198 5.38 -6.34 -48.99
C THR A 198 5.45 -4.95 -48.38
N TYR A 199 6.57 -4.24 -48.60
CA TYR A 199 6.73 -2.86 -48.14
C TYR A 199 5.59 -1.95 -48.61
N LYS A 200 5.13 -2.14 -49.86
CA LYS A 200 4.02 -1.38 -50.45
C LYS A 200 2.73 -1.55 -49.66
N GLN A 201 2.32 -2.79 -49.36
CA GLN A 201 1.08 -3.03 -48.60
C GLN A 201 1.23 -2.65 -47.13
N ALA A 202 2.36 -3.00 -46.51
CA ALA A 202 2.65 -2.68 -45.12
C ALA A 202 2.57 -1.18 -44.83
N THR A 203 3.04 -0.34 -45.76
CA THR A 203 3.02 1.13 -45.64
C THR A 203 1.89 1.81 -46.41
N SER A 204 0.97 1.03 -47.00
CA SER A 204 -0.20 1.58 -47.70
C SER A 204 -1.19 2.22 -46.72
N GLY A 205 -1.97 3.18 -47.20
CA GLY A 205 -2.94 3.89 -46.37
C GLY A 205 -2.35 4.53 -45.10
N PRO A 206 -3.20 4.97 -44.16
CA PRO A 206 -2.72 5.50 -42.88
C PRO A 206 -2.28 4.37 -41.94
N PHE A 207 -1.02 3.92 -42.05
CA PHE A 207 -0.45 2.86 -41.18
C PHE A 207 -0.69 3.12 -39.69
N GLY A 208 -0.62 4.37 -39.25
CA GLY A 208 -0.89 4.74 -37.85
C GLY A 208 -2.28 4.37 -37.35
N ILE A 209 -3.29 4.40 -38.22
CA ILE A 209 -4.66 4.00 -37.88
C ILE A 209 -4.75 2.48 -37.75
N ALA A 210 -4.17 1.74 -38.71
CA ALA A 210 -4.11 0.28 -38.63
C ALA A 210 -3.35 -0.18 -37.37
N ALA A 211 -2.24 0.49 -37.04
CA ALA A 211 -1.48 0.23 -35.83
C ALA A 211 -2.32 0.53 -34.58
N LEU A 212 -3.05 1.65 -34.51
CA LEU A 212 -3.92 1.93 -33.37
C LEU A 212 -5.05 0.92 -33.22
N ILE A 213 -5.69 0.52 -34.32
CA ILE A 213 -6.75 -0.49 -34.26
C ILE A 213 -6.16 -1.83 -33.80
N ALA A 214 -4.96 -2.18 -34.26
CA ALA A 214 -4.23 -3.32 -33.74
C ALA A 214 -3.95 -3.17 -32.23
N PHE A 215 -3.45 -2.02 -31.75
CA PHE A 215 -3.25 -1.77 -30.31
C PHE A 215 -4.56 -1.87 -29.51
N THR A 216 -5.68 -1.38 -30.07
CA THR A 216 -7.01 -1.47 -29.46
C THR A 216 -7.39 -2.91 -29.17
N SER A 217 -7.14 -3.80 -30.13
CA SER A 217 -7.40 -5.25 -30.00
C SER A 217 -6.60 -5.92 -28.88
N PHE A 218 -5.47 -5.34 -28.43
CA PHE A 218 -4.71 -5.89 -27.30
C PHE A 218 -5.13 -5.32 -25.95
N ILE A 219 -5.91 -4.24 -25.89
CA ILE A 219 -6.27 -3.59 -24.62
C ILE A 219 -6.95 -4.58 -23.68
N GLY A 220 -6.56 -4.54 -22.40
CA GLY A 220 -7.01 -5.48 -21.39
C GLY A 220 -5.89 -6.40 -20.93
N PHE A 221 -4.81 -6.56 -21.71
CA PHE A 221 -3.69 -7.40 -21.29
C PHE A 221 -2.98 -6.86 -20.03
N GLU A 222 -2.97 -5.55 -19.86
CA GLU A 222 -2.34 -4.84 -18.75
C GLU A 222 -3.10 -4.98 -17.42
N SER A 223 -4.38 -5.38 -17.49
CA SER A 223 -5.25 -5.61 -16.33
C SER A 223 -4.69 -6.67 -15.37
N ALA A 224 -3.76 -7.51 -15.84
CA ALA A 224 -3.04 -8.49 -15.04
C ALA A 224 -2.48 -7.91 -13.73
N ALA A 225 -2.03 -6.65 -13.73
CA ALA A 225 -1.49 -6.02 -12.53
C ALA A 225 -2.56 -5.55 -11.54
N LEU A 226 -3.78 -5.23 -12.02
CA LEU A 226 -4.90 -4.86 -11.16
C LEU A 226 -5.33 -6.00 -10.24
N TYR A 227 -5.03 -7.25 -10.63
CA TYR A 227 -5.27 -8.46 -9.84
C TYR A 227 -4.10 -8.84 -8.91
N GLY A 228 -3.10 -7.97 -8.74
CA GLY A 228 -1.88 -8.31 -8.02
C GLY A 228 -2.07 -8.61 -6.54
N GLU A 229 -3.04 -7.98 -5.89
CA GLU A 229 -3.39 -8.25 -4.49
C GLU A 229 -4.11 -9.60 -4.31
N GLU A 230 -4.79 -10.07 -5.35
CA GLU A 230 -5.57 -11.31 -5.40
C GLU A 230 -4.77 -12.50 -5.95
N THR A 231 -3.48 -12.31 -6.24
CA THR A 231 -2.61 -13.30 -6.88
C THR A 231 -1.70 -14.00 -5.87
N LYS A 232 -1.54 -15.33 -5.95
CA LYS A 232 -0.66 -16.15 -5.06
C LYS A 232 0.78 -15.66 -5.04
N ASN A 233 1.39 -15.65 -6.22
CA ASN A 233 2.79 -15.30 -6.45
C ASN A 233 2.86 -14.16 -7.47
N PRO A 234 2.42 -12.95 -7.12
CA PRO A 234 2.26 -11.84 -8.07
C PRO A 234 3.56 -11.52 -8.82
N GLU A 235 4.71 -11.69 -8.15
CA GLU A 235 6.06 -11.51 -8.71
C GLU A 235 6.39 -12.43 -9.91
N LYS A 236 5.74 -13.59 -10.02
CA LYS A 236 5.96 -14.53 -11.14
C LYS A 236 4.73 -14.64 -12.02
N SER A 237 3.54 -14.62 -11.42
CA SER A 237 2.28 -14.87 -12.11
C SER A 237 1.86 -13.72 -13.01
N ILE A 238 2.01 -12.46 -12.58
CA ILE A 238 1.65 -11.29 -13.41
C ILE A 238 2.56 -11.20 -14.64
N PRO A 239 3.91 -11.20 -14.53
CA PRO A 239 4.80 -11.24 -15.69
C PRO A 239 4.49 -12.35 -16.69
N ARG A 240 4.40 -13.59 -16.19
CA ARG A 240 4.16 -14.75 -17.06
C ARG A 240 2.81 -14.66 -17.77
N ALA A 241 1.78 -14.22 -17.06
CA ALA A 241 0.45 -14.09 -17.66
C ALA A 241 0.44 -13.01 -18.75
N THR A 242 1.09 -11.87 -18.50
CA THR A 242 1.22 -10.77 -19.46
C THR A 242 1.93 -11.24 -20.74
N TYR A 243 3.08 -11.92 -20.62
CA TYR A 243 3.81 -12.43 -21.78
C TYR A 243 3.03 -13.49 -22.57
N ILE A 244 2.43 -14.45 -21.88
CA ILE A 244 1.64 -15.51 -22.52
C ILE A 244 0.47 -14.88 -23.28
N ALA A 245 -0.25 -13.93 -22.67
CA ALA A 245 -1.37 -13.28 -23.32
C ALA A 245 -0.95 -12.51 -24.58
N VAL A 246 0.04 -11.62 -24.50
CA VAL A 246 0.45 -10.80 -25.65
C VAL A 246 0.99 -11.67 -26.80
N VAL A 247 1.81 -12.69 -26.51
CA VAL A 247 2.36 -13.58 -27.55
C VAL A 247 1.27 -14.42 -28.20
N LEU A 248 0.42 -15.08 -27.39
CA LEU A 248 -0.64 -15.95 -27.89
C LEU A 248 -1.66 -15.17 -28.72
N VAL A 249 -2.13 -14.05 -28.19
CA VAL A 249 -3.10 -13.18 -28.86
C VAL A 249 -2.48 -12.55 -30.11
N GLY A 250 -1.20 -12.16 -30.07
CA GLY A 250 -0.52 -11.56 -31.21
C GLY A 250 -0.33 -12.53 -32.37
N ILE A 251 0.09 -13.77 -32.11
CA ILE A 251 0.18 -14.81 -33.14
C ILE A 251 -1.20 -15.04 -33.76
N PHE A 252 -2.23 -15.16 -32.91
CA PHE A 252 -3.60 -15.37 -33.36
C PHE A 252 -4.08 -14.23 -34.26
N TYR A 253 -3.98 -12.97 -33.83
CA TYR A 253 -4.43 -11.84 -34.64
C TYR A 253 -3.69 -11.69 -35.97
N VAL A 254 -2.39 -11.95 -36.01
CA VAL A 254 -1.63 -11.94 -37.28
C VAL A 254 -2.15 -13.02 -38.23
N LEU A 255 -2.34 -14.25 -37.75
CA LEU A 255 -2.83 -15.35 -38.57
C LEU A 255 -4.27 -15.13 -39.04
N THR A 256 -5.18 -14.81 -38.12
CA THR A 256 -6.60 -14.60 -38.43
C THR A 256 -6.79 -13.44 -39.40
N SER A 257 -6.13 -12.29 -39.18
CA SER A 257 -6.24 -11.15 -40.11
C SER A 257 -5.66 -11.48 -41.48
N TRP A 258 -4.57 -12.24 -41.56
CA TRP A 258 -3.97 -12.66 -42.84
C TRP A 258 -4.91 -13.57 -43.63
N MET A 259 -5.58 -14.50 -42.94
CA MET A 259 -6.53 -15.42 -43.56
C MET A 259 -7.87 -14.76 -43.91
N ILE A 260 -8.34 -13.77 -43.16
CA ILE A 260 -9.49 -12.93 -43.56
C ILE A 260 -9.20 -12.23 -44.90
N ILE A 261 -7.99 -11.70 -45.07
CA ILE A 261 -7.56 -11.07 -46.33
C ILE A 261 -7.48 -12.12 -47.45
N GLY A 262 -6.92 -13.30 -47.18
CA GLY A 262 -6.86 -14.40 -48.15
C GLY A 262 -8.23 -14.97 -48.54
N ALA A 263 -9.21 -14.97 -47.63
CA ALA A 263 -10.58 -15.38 -47.90
C ALA A 263 -11.32 -14.37 -48.81
N THR A 264 -11.02 -13.09 -48.65
CA THR A 264 -11.70 -12.01 -49.38
C THR A 264 -11.03 -11.68 -50.73
N GLY A 265 -9.71 -11.84 -50.80
CA GLY A 265 -8.87 -11.37 -51.90
C GLY A 265 -8.45 -9.90 -51.74
N VAL A 266 -7.20 -9.58 -52.11
CA VAL A 266 -6.55 -8.28 -51.88
C VAL A 266 -7.26 -7.11 -52.60
N ASN A 267 -7.85 -7.34 -53.77
CA ASN A 267 -8.39 -6.28 -54.63
C ASN A 267 -9.78 -5.76 -54.21
N ASN A 268 -10.62 -6.61 -53.59
CA ASN A 268 -12.00 -6.27 -53.23
C ASN A 268 -12.19 -6.01 -51.73
N LEU A 269 -11.08 -5.97 -50.99
CA LEU A 269 -11.04 -6.03 -49.53
C LEU A 269 -11.75 -4.86 -48.85
N ALA A 270 -11.37 -3.62 -49.21
CA ALA A 270 -11.91 -2.41 -48.58
C ALA A 270 -13.37 -2.14 -48.98
N GLU A 271 -13.74 -2.44 -50.22
CA GLU A 271 -15.09 -2.27 -50.72
C GLU A 271 -16.07 -3.23 -50.01
N ARG A 272 -15.73 -4.52 -49.94
CA ARG A 272 -16.56 -5.52 -49.26
C ARG A 272 -16.64 -5.26 -47.76
N ALA A 273 -15.51 -4.96 -47.10
CA ALA A 273 -15.51 -4.61 -45.68
C ALA A 273 -16.31 -3.33 -45.37
N GLY A 274 -16.29 -2.34 -46.27
CA GLY A 274 -17.06 -1.11 -46.14
C GLY A 274 -18.57 -1.31 -46.29
N ALA A 275 -18.97 -2.16 -47.24
CA ALA A 275 -20.37 -2.50 -47.48
C ALA A 275 -20.97 -3.32 -46.33
N ASP A 276 -20.27 -4.38 -45.90
CA ASP A 276 -20.76 -5.29 -44.86
C ASP A 276 -20.60 -4.70 -43.44
N GLY A 277 -19.70 -3.73 -43.25
CA GLY A 277 -19.50 -3.07 -41.96
C GLY A 277 -19.14 -4.04 -40.83
N GLY A 278 -19.84 -3.94 -39.70
CA GLY A 278 -19.55 -4.73 -38.49
C GLY A 278 -19.84 -6.23 -38.62
N VAL A 279 -20.65 -6.65 -39.61
CA VAL A 279 -20.98 -8.07 -39.84
C VAL A 279 -20.09 -8.73 -40.89
N PHE A 280 -19.12 -8.01 -41.48
CA PHE A 280 -18.22 -8.51 -42.52
C PHE A 280 -17.59 -9.87 -42.21
N VAL A 281 -17.00 -10.05 -41.03
CA VAL A 281 -16.35 -11.31 -40.66
C VAL A 281 -17.39 -12.40 -40.39
N LEU A 282 -18.59 -12.06 -39.86
CA LEU A 282 -19.68 -13.02 -39.72
C LEU A 282 -20.16 -13.53 -41.08
N ASN A 283 -20.27 -12.65 -42.09
CA ASN A 283 -20.60 -13.05 -43.45
C ASN A 283 -19.54 -14.01 -44.04
N LEU A 284 -18.25 -13.82 -43.72
CA LEU A 284 -17.20 -14.77 -44.11
C LEU A 284 -17.34 -16.12 -43.38
N LEU A 285 -17.72 -16.12 -42.09
CA LEU A 285 -18.03 -17.36 -41.37
C LEU A 285 -19.19 -18.11 -42.05
N GLN A 286 -20.23 -17.39 -42.48
CA GLN A 286 -21.36 -17.97 -43.21
C GLN A 286 -20.93 -18.51 -44.58
N GLU A 287 -20.13 -17.76 -45.33
CA GLU A 287 -19.67 -18.14 -46.68
C GLU A 287 -18.85 -19.44 -46.67
N TYR A 288 -18.03 -19.64 -45.65
CA TYR A 288 -17.13 -20.80 -45.57
C TYR A 288 -17.67 -21.95 -44.71
N GLY A 289 -18.44 -21.65 -43.66
CA GLY A 289 -18.92 -22.63 -42.68
C GLY A 289 -20.44 -22.78 -42.59
N GLY A 290 -21.20 -22.05 -43.41
CA GLY A 290 -22.66 -22.08 -43.40
C GLY A 290 -23.29 -21.39 -42.18
N GLU A 291 -24.62 -21.50 -42.08
CA GLU A 291 -25.42 -20.87 -41.01
C GLU A 291 -24.99 -21.31 -39.60
N VAL A 292 -24.57 -22.57 -39.44
CA VAL A 292 -24.13 -23.08 -38.13
C VAL A 292 -22.90 -22.33 -37.61
N LEU A 293 -21.91 -22.07 -38.47
CA LEU A 293 -20.70 -21.37 -38.03
C LEU A 293 -20.99 -19.88 -37.80
N PHE A 294 -21.89 -19.29 -38.59
CA PHE A 294 -22.42 -17.94 -38.39
C PHE A 294 -23.10 -17.81 -37.02
N ASP A 295 -24.06 -18.68 -36.70
CA ASP A 295 -24.85 -18.61 -35.46
C ASP A 295 -23.96 -18.73 -34.22
N ILE A 296 -23.05 -19.71 -34.21
CA ILE A 296 -22.10 -19.88 -33.12
C ILE A 296 -21.20 -18.63 -33.02
N GLY A 297 -20.71 -18.12 -34.15
CA GLY A 297 -19.89 -16.91 -34.19
C GLY A 297 -20.61 -15.67 -33.67
N ALA A 298 -21.86 -15.45 -34.07
CA ALA A 298 -22.67 -14.29 -33.68
C ALA A 298 -23.04 -14.31 -32.19
N VAL A 299 -23.40 -15.48 -31.65
CA VAL A 299 -23.65 -15.66 -30.21
C VAL A 299 -22.37 -15.43 -29.41
N LEU A 300 -21.26 -16.05 -29.82
CA LEU A 300 -19.98 -15.89 -29.12
C LEU A 300 -19.49 -14.44 -29.18
N LEU A 301 -19.70 -13.74 -30.30
CA LEU A 301 -19.36 -12.32 -30.44
C LEU A 301 -20.05 -11.47 -29.37
N CYS A 302 -21.36 -11.65 -29.18
CA CYS A 302 -22.12 -10.91 -28.17
C CYS A 302 -21.59 -11.20 -26.76
N THR A 303 -21.26 -12.47 -26.46
CA THR A 303 -20.66 -12.84 -25.16
C THR A 303 -19.24 -12.30 -24.98
N SER A 304 -18.44 -12.23 -26.06
CA SER A 304 -17.08 -11.71 -26.07
C SER A 304 -17.07 -10.20 -25.81
N VAL A 305 -17.95 -9.45 -26.47
CA VAL A 305 -18.13 -8.00 -26.24
C VAL A 305 -18.59 -7.74 -24.80
N LEU A 306 -19.54 -8.52 -24.28
CA LEU A 306 -20.01 -8.39 -22.89
C LEU A 306 -18.91 -8.71 -21.86
N ALA A 307 -18.08 -9.71 -22.14
CA ALA A 307 -16.94 -10.07 -21.31
C ALA A 307 -15.89 -8.96 -21.28
N GLY A 308 -15.52 -8.41 -22.44
CA GLY A 308 -14.64 -7.25 -22.56
C GLY A 308 -15.21 -6.02 -21.85
N TYR A 309 -16.52 -5.76 -22.02
CA TYR A 309 -17.21 -4.64 -21.38
C TYR A 309 -17.13 -4.74 -19.85
N SER A 310 -17.42 -5.92 -19.29
CA SER A 310 -17.31 -6.20 -17.86
C SER A 310 -15.89 -5.99 -17.34
N ALA A 311 -14.87 -6.46 -18.07
CA ALA A 311 -13.48 -6.34 -17.67
C ALA A 311 -13.01 -4.87 -17.61
N LEU A 312 -13.33 -4.06 -18.62
CA LEU A 312 -12.94 -2.65 -18.65
C LEU A 312 -13.76 -1.79 -17.69
N HIS A 313 -15.03 -2.11 -17.47
CA HIS A 313 -15.85 -1.51 -16.41
C HIS A 313 -15.24 -1.76 -15.03
N ASN A 314 -14.82 -3.00 -14.76
CA ASN A 314 -14.13 -3.35 -13.51
C ASN A 314 -12.83 -2.56 -13.38
N ALA A 315 -12.02 -2.45 -14.44
CA ALA A 315 -10.81 -1.63 -14.44
C ALA A 315 -11.10 -0.16 -14.10
N ALA A 316 -12.06 0.47 -14.77
CA ALA A 316 -12.49 1.85 -14.48
C ALA A 316 -12.93 2.02 -13.02
N SER A 317 -13.76 1.10 -12.52
CA SER A 317 -14.26 1.13 -11.14
C SER A 317 -13.13 1.00 -10.11
N ARG A 318 -12.12 0.17 -10.38
CA ARG A 318 -10.93 0.00 -9.51
C ARG A 318 -10.07 1.25 -9.49
N TYR A 319 -9.90 1.94 -10.61
CA TYR A 319 -9.22 3.24 -10.64
C TYR A 319 -9.97 4.30 -9.83
N LEU A 320 -11.29 4.43 -10.00
CA LEU A 320 -12.10 5.37 -9.21
C LEU A 320 -12.08 5.02 -7.72
N PHE A 321 -12.14 3.73 -7.39
CA PHE A 321 -12.03 3.22 -6.03
C PHE A 321 -10.69 3.58 -5.39
N ALA A 322 -9.58 3.35 -6.10
CA ALA A 322 -8.24 3.70 -5.62
C ALA A 322 -8.12 5.22 -5.36
N LEU A 323 -8.66 6.05 -6.26
CA LEU A 323 -8.69 7.50 -6.10
C LEU A 323 -9.53 7.96 -4.90
N GLY A 324 -10.67 7.30 -4.64
CA GLY A 324 -11.51 7.58 -3.46
C GLY A 324 -10.82 7.18 -2.15
N ARG A 325 -10.14 6.02 -2.13
CA ARG A 325 -9.37 5.53 -0.98
C ARG A 325 -8.20 6.45 -0.62
N GLU A 326 -7.56 7.02 -1.63
CA GLU A 326 -6.47 7.99 -1.47
C GLU A 326 -6.96 9.44 -1.28
N ASN A 327 -8.27 9.68 -1.14
CA ASN A 327 -8.88 11.02 -0.98
C ASN A 327 -8.50 12.02 -2.11
N ILE A 328 -8.19 11.51 -3.30
CA ILE A 328 -8.05 12.31 -4.52
C ILE A 328 -9.45 12.59 -5.10
N ALA A 329 -10.31 11.56 -5.09
CA ALA A 329 -11.74 11.65 -5.38
C ALA A 329 -12.55 11.63 -4.04
N PRO A 330 -13.87 11.91 -4.06
CA PRO A 330 -14.70 11.78 -2.87
C PRO A 330 -14.53 10.42 -2.18
N ARG A 331 -14.35 10.44 -0.85
CA ARG A 331 -14.04 9.26 -0.03
C ARG A 331 -15.04 8.12 -0.19
N VAL A 332 -16.29 8.44 -0.51
CA VAL A 332 -17.40 7.50 -0.74
C VAL A 332 -17.04 6.44 -1.79
N PHE A 333 -16.30 6.83 -2.83
CA PHE A 333 -15.91 5.90 -3.89
C PHE A 333 -14.85 4.88 -3.45
N GLY A 334 -14.13 5.17 -2.35
CA GLY A 334 -13.15 4.26 -1.74
C GLY A 334 -13.74 3.28 -0.74
N GLU A 335 -15.06 3.18 -0.62
CA GLU A 335 -15.74 2.29 0.32
C GLU A 335 -16.11 0.95 -0.33
N TYR A 336 -15.83 -0.15 0.38
CA TYR A 336 -16.26 -1.48 -0.04
C TYR A 336 -17.72 -1.75 0.35
N HIS A 337 -18.41 -2.55 -0.45
CA HIS A 337 -19.71 -3.10 -0.06
C HIS A 337 -19.56 -3.99 1.17
N LYS A 338 -20.48 -3.87 2.13
CA LYS A 338 -20.43 -4.57 3.43
C LYS A 338 -20.40 -6.09 3.28
N ASP A 339 -21.27 -6.65 2.43
CA ASP A 339 -21.39 -8.10 2.25
C ASP A 339 -20.52 -8.67 1.11
N TYR A 340 -20.44 -7.96 -0.03
CA TYR A 340 -19.77 -8.46 -1.24
C TYR A 340 -18.31 -8.01 -1.39
N PHE A 341 -17.84 -7.06 -0.57
CA PHE A 341 -16.50 -6.48 -0.64
C PHE A 341 -16.12 -5.93 -2.03
N SER A 342 -17.12 -5.49 -2.79
CA SER A 342 -16.96 -4.87 -4.11
C SER A 342 -16.76 -3.35 -4.01
N PRO A 343 -16.12 -2.70 -5.00
CA PRO A 343 -16.09 -1.24 -5.13
C PRO A 343 -17.45 -0.71 -5.65
N HIS A 344 -18.55 -1.05 -4.96
CA HIS A 344 -19.92 -0.88 -5.44
C HIS A 344 -20.28 0.55 -5.86
N LEU A 345 -19.95 1.57 -5.06
CA LEU A 345 -20.28 2.96 -5.41
C LEU A 345 -19.46 3.46 -6.61
N ALA A 346 -18.19 3.06 -6.71
CA ALA A 346 -17.38 3.37 -7.87
C ALA A 346 -17.93 2.68 -9.13
N SER A 347 -18.29 1.39 -9.04
CA SER A 347 -18.94 0.65 -10.13
C SER A 347 -20.24 1.30 -10.58
N LEU A 348 -21.12 1.68 -9.64
CA LEU A 348 -22.38 2.35 -9.95
C LEU A 348 -22.15 3.70 -10.64
N ALA A 349 -21.12 4.46 -10.25
CA ALA A 349 -20.77 5.71 -10.91
C ALA A 349 -20.36 5.48 -12.37
N ILE A 350 -19.53 4.47 -12.66
CA ILE A 350 -19.16 4.11 -14.04
C ILE A 350 -20.38 3.64 -14.85
N SER A 351 -21.28 2.86 -14.22
CA SER A 351 -22.53 2.42 -14.86
C SER A 351 -23.41 3.60 -15.23
N ALA A 352 -23.55 4.59 -14.32
CA ALA A 352 -24.34 5.79 -14.56
C ALA A 352 -23.79 6.61 -15.74
N VAL A 353 -22.46 6.75 -15.85
CA VAL A 353 -21.83 7.41 -17.01
C VAL A 353 -22.13 6.65 -18.30
N SER A 354 -22.06 5.31 -18.28
CA SER A 354 -22.40 4.48 -19.44
C SER A 354 -23.87 4.61 -19.85
N SER A 355 -24.79 4.63 -18.89
CA SER A 355 -26.22 4.88 -19.16
C SER A 355 -26.46 6.24 -19.79
N VAL A 356 -25.84 7.30 -19.26
CA VAL A 356 -25.95 8.66 -19.81
C VAL A 356 -25.40 8.72 -21.23
N ALA A 357 -24.22 8.12 -21.48
CA ALA A 357 -23.64 8.07 -22.81
C ALA A 357 -24.58 7.38 -23.80
N THR A 358 -25.11 6.20 -23.47
CA THR A 358 -26.07 5.47 -24.31
C THR A 358 -27.30 6.32 -24.63
N VAL A 359 -27.88 7.01 -23.64
CA VAL A 359 -29.05 7.88 -23.84
C VAL A 359 -28.72 9.07 -24.76
N VAL A 360 -27.58 9.73 -24.55
CA VAL A 360 -27.16 10.87 -25.37
C VAL A 360 -26.98 10.48 -26.84
N PHE A 361 -26.27 9.37 -27.10
CA PHE A 361 -26.06 8.90 -28.47
C PHE A 361 -27.36 8.41 -29.11
N ALA A 362 -28.24 7.74 -28.36
CA ALA A 362 -29.56 7.32 -28.83
C ALA A 362 -30.43 8.53 -29.23
N ILE A 363 -30.51 9.57 -28.39
CA ILE A 363 -31.28 10.79 -28.70
C ILE A 363 -30.71 11.52 -29.92
N SER A 364 -29.38 11.49 -30.10
CA SER A 364 -28.73 12.14 -31.25
C SER A 364 -28.95 11.42 -32.59
N GLY A 365 -29.55 10.22 -32.59
CA GLY A 365 -29.70 9.40 -33.80
C GLY A 365 -28.37 8.90 -34.38
N ALA A 366 -27.32 8.84 -33.57
CA ALA A 366 -26.01 8.39 -34.01
C ALA A 366 -25.98 6.87 -34.27
N ASP A 367 -25.21 6.46 -35.28
CA ASP A 367 -24.96 5.05 -35.55
C ASP A 367 -24.26 4.39 -34.33
N PRO A 368 -24.81 3.29 -33.78
CA PRO A 368 -24.29 2.69 -32.55
C PRO A 368 -22.89 2.07 -32.72
N TYR A 369 -22.53 1.65 -33.94
CA TYR A 369 -21.26 0.99 -34.22
C TYR A 369 -20.22 1.97 -34.78
N LYS A 370 -20.53 2.63 -35.89
CA LYS A 370 -19.63 3.54 -36.62
C LYS A 370 -19.38 4.85 -35.89
N VAL A 371 -20.30 5.32 -35.05
CA VAL A 371 -20.17 6.60 -34.34
C VAL A 371 -20.03 6.40 -32.84
N PHE A 372 -21.04 5.81 -32.16
CA PHE A 372 -21.03 5.71 -30.70
C PHE A 372 -19.89 4.82 -30.19
N ALA A 373 -19.87 3.54 -30.61
CA ALA A 373 -18.84 2.61 -30.19
C ALA A 373 -17.45 3.04 -30.68
N ALA A 374 -17.29 3.31 -31.98
CA ALA A 374 -16.00 3.70 -32.57
C ALA A 374 -15.40 4.95 -31.90
N SER A 375 -16.19 6.00 -31.64
CA SER A 375 -15.67 7.23 -31.05
C SER A 375 -15.16 6.99 -29.63
N LEU A 376 -15.96 6.38 -28.75
CA LEU A 376 -15.56 6.24 -27.35
C LEU A 376 -14.49 5.15 -27.15
N ILE A 377 -14.48 4.10 -27.98
CA ILE A 377 -13.38 3.14 -28.02
C ILE A 377 -12.09 3.85 -28.48
N ALA A 378 -12.14 4.69 -29.52
CA ALA A 378 -10.97 5.44 -29.99
C ALA A 378 -10.40 6.38 -28.91
N VAL A 379 -11.25 7.10 -28.16
CA VAL A 379 -10.81 7.94 -27.02
C VAL A 379 -10.13 7.09 -25.95
N GLY A 380 -10.77 5.97 -25.58
CA GLY A 380 -10.24 5.05 -24.59
C GLY A 380 -8.89 4.47 -24.99
N THR A 381 -8.76 4.01 -26.24
CA THR A 381 -7.50 3.52 -26.79
C THR A 381 -6.42 4.59 -26.74
N LEU A 382 -6.70 5.80 -27.21
CA LEU A 382 -5.71 6.87 -27.26
C LEU A 382 -5.15 7.17 -25.86
N GLY A 383 -6.02 7.25 -24.85
CA GLY A 383 -5.59 7.48 -23.48
C GLY A 383 -4.89 6.28 -22.82
N ILE A 384 -5.31 5.04 -23.09
CA ILE A 384 -4.63 3.83 -22.59
C ILE A 384 -3.25 3.66 -23.21
N VAL A 385 -3.09 3.90 -24.52
CA VAL A 385 -1.79 3.87 -25.20
C VAL A 385 -0.87 4.95 -24.65
N ALA A 386 -1.38 6.16 -24.37
CA ALA A 386 -0.61 7.20 -23.69
C ALA A 386 -0.14 6.74 -22.30
N LEU A 387 -1.03 6.13 -21.51
CA LEU A 387 -0.68 5.59 -20.18
C LEU A 387 0.38 4.51 -20.26
N GLN A 388 0.26 3.58 -21.20
CA GLN A 388 1.26 2.54 -21.43
C GLN A 388 2.60 3.17 -21.84
N SER A 389 2.59 4.19 -22.69
CA SER A 389 3.80 4.94 -23.06
C SER A 389 4.47 5.58 -21.83
N PHE A 390 3.72 6.34 -21.02
CA PHE A 390 4.25 6.95 -19.79
C PHE A 390 4.71 5.91 -18.77
N ALA A 391 4.02 4.78 -18.65
CA ALA A 391 4.45 3.67 -17.80
C ALA A 391 5.76 3.06 -18.30
N SER A 392 5.92 2.87 -19.62
CA SER A 392 7.16 2.39 -20.23
C SER A 392 8.34 3.34 -19.97
N LEU A 393 8.12 4.65 -20.14
CA LEU A 393 9.11 5.68 -19.79
C LEU A 393 9.46 5.65 -18.31
N SER A 394 8.45 5.47 -17.45
CA SER A 394 8.62 5.37 -15.99
C SER A 394 9.53 4.20 -15.60
N VAL A 395 9.46 3.07 -16.30
CA VAL A 395 10.39 1.95 -16.10
C VAL A 395 11.82 2.37 -16.42
N VAL A 396 12.04 3.03 -17.57
CA VAL A 396 13.38 3.50 -17.97
C VAL A 396 13.93 4.47 -16.93
N VAL A 397 13.16 5.47 -16.53
CA VAL A 397 13.57 6.47 -15.53
C VAL A 397 13.84 5.82 -14.18
N PHE A 398 12.98 4.89 -13.75
CA PHE A 398 13.14 4.18 -12.49
C PHE A 398 14.46 3.40 -12.42
N PHE A 399 14.86 2.74 -13.51
CA PHE A 399 16.11 1.98 -13.55
C PHE A 399 17.33 2.77 -14.02
N TRP A 400 17.18 3.97 -14.58
CA TRP A 400 18.25 4.70 -15.29
C TRP A 400 19.55 4.84 -14.49
N LYS A 401 19.45 5.18 -13.20
CA LYS A 401 20.60 5.39 -12.30
C LYS A 401 20.85 4.24 -11.33
N ARG A 402 20.14 3.12 -11.47
CA ARG A 402 20.24 2.00 -10.53
C ARG A 402 21.33 1.02 -10.97
N LYS A 403 22.15 0.56 -10.02
CA LYS A 403 23.24 -0.40 -10.28
C LYS A 403 22.74 -1.80 -10.66
N ASP A 404 21.54 -2.16 -10.22
CA ASP A 404 20.90 -3.45 -10.52
C ASP A 404 20.06 -3.45 -11.80
N ARG A 405 20.23 -2.41 -12.63
CA ARG A 405 19.60 -2.29 -13.93
C ARG A 405 20.08 -3.39 -14.86
N GLN A 406 19.18 -4.29 -15.24
CA GLN A 406 19.40 -5.16 -16.39
C GLN A 406 19.15 -4.34 -17.67
N LEU A 407 20.16 -4.23 -18.54
CA LEU A 407 20.11 -3.33 -19.71
C LEU A 407 18.91 -3.61 -20.62
N TRP A 408 18.63 -4.89 -20.91
CA TRP A 408 17.50 -5.26 -21.74
C TRP A 408 16.17 -4.95 -21.05
N GLN A 409 15.96 -5.47 -19.84
CA GLN A 409 14.67 -5.43 -19.15
C GLN A 409 14.32 -4.07 -18.54
N GLY A 410 15.32 -3.33 -18.07
CA GLY A 410 15.16 -2.05 -17.39
C GLY A 410 15.43 -0.82 -18.27
N THR A 411 15.87 -0.99 -19.52
CA THR A 411 16.18 0.15 -20.40
C THR A 411 15.79 -0.09 -21.85
N ILE A 412 16.40 -1.05 -22.54
CA ILE A 412 16.26 -1.19 -24.00
C ILE A 412 14.83 -1.59 -24.38
N ALA A 413 14.31 -2.69 -23.82
CA ALA A 413 12.95 -3.15 -24.11
C ALA A 413 11.87 -2.11 -23.73
N PRO A 414 11.85 -1.54 -22.51
CA PRO A 414 10.90 -0.48 -22.20
C PRO A 414 11.10 0.81 -23.02
N LEU A 415 12.30 1.12 -23.51
CA LEU A 415 12.52 2.26 -24.39
C LEU A 415 11.93 1.99 -25.79
N ILE A 416 12.11 0.79 -26.34
CA ILE A 416 11.44 0.37 -27.58
C ILE A 416 9.92 0.44 -27.41
N GLY A 417 9.40 -0.08 -26.30
CA GLY A 417 7.98 0.02 -25.95
C GLY A 417 7.51 1.48 -25.88
N PHE A 418 8.25 2.35 -25.21
CA PHE A 418 7.95 3.78 -25.08
C PHE A 418 7.87 4.46 -26.45
N VAL A 419 8.91 4.29 -27.28
CA VAL A 419 8.99 4.91 -28.60
C VAL A 419 7.87 4.39 -29.51
N GLY A 420 7.64 3.07 -29.55
CA GLY A 420 6.57 2.47 -30.34
C GLY A 420 5.18 2.98 -29.95
N LEU A 421 4.88 3.00 -28.64
CA LEU A 421 3.60 3.49 -28.13
C LEU A 421 3.43 5.01 -28.29
N ALA A 422 4.51 5.78 -28.15
CA ALA A 422 4.48 7.23 -28.36
C ALA A 422 4.23 7.59 -29.84
N ILE A 423 4.88 6.87 -30.77
CA ILE A 423 4.62 7.01 -32.21
C ILE A 423 3.18 6.62 -32.53
N ALA A 424 2.69 5.50 -32.00
CA ALA A 424 1.32 5.06 -32.19
C ALA A 424 0.31 6.11 -31.70
N PHE A 425 0.53 6.66 -30.50
CA PHE A 425 -0.28 7.75 -29.94
C PHE A 425 -0.26 9.00 -30.84
N ALA A 426 0.93 9.42 -31.29
CA ALA A 426 1.06 10.61 -32.13
C ALA A 426 0.33 10.44 -33.48
N LEU A 427 0.53 9.31 -34.16
CA LEU A 427 -0.13 9.03 -35.44
C LEU A 427 -1.65 8.95 -35.28
N ALA A 428 -2.12 8.33 -34.20
CA ALA A 428 -3.53 8.26 -33.86
C ALA A 428 -4.18 9.62 -33.59
N ALA A 429 -3.49 10.47 -32.83
CA ALA A 429 -3.98 11.81 -32.52
C ALA A 429 -4.03 12.70 -33.78
N ILE A 430 -3.04 12.56 -34.68
CA ILE A 430 -2.98 13.31 -35.94
C ILE A 430 -4.10 12.88 -36.89
N HIS A 431 -4.39 11.58 -36.98
CA HIS A 431 -5.38 11.03 -37.92
C HIS A 431 -6.69 10.62 -37.24
N TYR A 432 -7.07 11.33 -36.19
CA TYR A 432 -8.22 10.97 -35.34
C TYR A 432 -9.58 11.05 -36.05
N ASN A 433 -9.73 11.96 -37.03
CA ASN A 433 -10.93 12.09 -37.86
C ASN A 433 -11.16 10.85 -38.73
N THR A 434 -10.09 10.31 -39.30
CA THR A 434 -10.14 9.08 -40.09
C THR A 434 -10.38 7.87 -39.19
N LEU A 435 -9.84 7.87 -37.97
CA LEU A 435 -10.05 6.81 -36.98
C LEU A 435 -11.52 6.69 -36.55
N THR A 436 -12.19 7.82 -36.32
CA THR A 436 -13.60 7.84 -35.89
C THR A 436 -14.58 7.80 -37.06
N GLY A 437 -14.08 7.80 -38.31
CA GLY A 437 -14.91 7.91 -39.51
C GLY A 437 -15.75 9.20 -39.54
N SER A 438 -15.36 10.22 -38.77
CA SER A 438 -16.19 11.40 -38.52
C SER A 438 -15.42 12.70 -38.72
N ASN A 439 -16.00 13.58 -39.54
CA ASN A 439 -15.53 14.96 -39.69
C ASN A 439 -16.15 15.91 -38.66
N ASN A 440 -16.87 15.39 -37.65
CA ASN A 440 -17.49 16.20 -36.61
C ASN A 440 -16.41 16.91 -35.77
N ARG A 441 -16.46 18.25 -35.74
CA ARG A 441 -15.50 19.09 -35.01
C ARG A 441 -15.36 18.70 -33.54
N TRP A 442 -16.46 18.36 -32.86
CA TRP A 442 -16.44 18.05 -31.43
C TRP A 442 -15.77 16.70 -31.15
N ILE A 443 -16.01 15.70 -32.01
CA ILE A 443 -15.34 14.40 -31.94
C ILE A 443 -13.83 14.58 -32.17
N ASN A 444 -13.45 15.40 -33.14
CA ASN A 444 -12.04 15.64 -33.48
C ASN A 444 -11.26 16.50 -32.47
N LEU A 445 -11.94 17.17 -31.52
CA LEU A 445 -11.29 17.87 -30.41
C LEU A 445 -11.01 16.98 -29.21
N VAL A 446 -11.51 15.74 -29.18
CA VAL A 446 -11.38 14.87 -27.99
C VAL A 446 -9.93 14.53 -27.62
N PRO A 447 -8.96 14.36 -28.54
CA PRO A 447 -7.54 14.22 -28.16
C PRO A 447 -7.02 15.37 -27.28
N LEU A 448 -7.46 16.62 -27.54
CA LEU A 448 -7.10 17.79 -26.73
C LEU A 448 -7.74 17.73 -25.34
N LEU A 449 -8.94 17.17 -25.22
CA LEU A 449 -9.61 16.97 -23.93
C LEU A 449 -8.78 16.08 -22.99
N LEU A 450 -8.17 15.01 -23.51
CA LEU A 450 -7.29 14.14 -22.71
C LEU A 450 -6.09 14.92 -22.12
N ILE A 451 -5.52 15.85 -22.88
CA ILE A 451 -4.45 16.74 -22.41
C ILE A 451 -4.95 17.62 -21.27
N VAL A 452 -6.13 18.23 -21.43
CA VAL A 452 -6.76 19.06 -20.39
C VAL A 452 -7.01 18.25 -19.11
N ILE A 453 -7.46 17.00 -19.23
CA ILE A 453 -7.68 16.10 -18.09
C ILE A 453 -6.38 15.78 -17.36
N VAL A 454 -5.30 15.50 -18.09
CA VAL A 454 -3.97 15.27 -17.49
C VAL A 454 -3.47 16.52 -16.76
N ILE A 455 -3.57 17.69 -17.39
CA ILE A 455 -3.18 18.97 -16.77
C ILE A 455 -4.02 19.22 -15.51
N GLY A 456 -5.34 19.02 -15.57
CA GLY A 456 -6.23 19.16 -14.41
C GLY A 456 -5.85 18.22 -13.27
N GLY A 457 -5.50 16.97 -13.57
CA GLY A 457 -5.00 16.01 -12.58
C GLY A 457 -3.68 16.44 -11.94
N ILE A 458 -2.72 16.92 -12.74
CA ILE A 458 -1.43 17.43 -12.24
C ILE A 458 -1.64 18.65 -11.34
N LEU A 459 -2.47 19.62 -11.76
CA LEU A 459 -2.82 20.80 -10.98
C LEU A 459 -3.51 20.41 -9.66
N ASN A 460 -4.39 19.40 -9.69
CA ASN A 460 -4.99 18.87 -8.46
C ASN A 460 -3.94 18.20 -7.56
N GLY A 461 -2.95 17.51 -8.13
CA GLY A 461 -1.80 16.98 -7.39
C GLY A 461 -1.03 18.07 -6.64
N PHE A 462 -0.71 19.18 -7.31
CA PHE A 462 -0.10 20.36 -6.66
C PHE A 462 -1.00 21.00 -5.60
N ARG A 463 -2.31 21.07 -5.85
CA ARG A 463 -3.28 21.57 -4.87
C ARG A 463 -3.34 20.68 -3.62
N ILE A 464 -3.31 19.36 -3.77
CA ILE A 464 -3.29 18.40 -2.65
C ILE A 464 -1.97 18.52 -1.89
N LYS A 465 -0.84 18.64 -2.58
CA LYS A 465 0.48 18.90 -1.96
C LYS A 465 0.48 20.14 -1.07
N ARG A 466 -0.12 21.23 -1.56
CA ARG A 466 -0.20 22.51 -0.82
C ARG A 466 -1.20 22.48 0.34
N ASN A 467 -2.40 21.94 0.11
CA ASN A 467 -3.52 22.10 1.05
C ASN A 467 -3.71 20.89 1.99
N LYS A 468 -3.22 19.71 1.62
CA LYS A 468 -3.40 18.44 2.35
C LYS A 468 -2.10 17.60 2.36
N PRO A 469 -1.02 18.07 3.02
CA PRO A 469 0.31 17.43 2.99
C PRO A 469 0.32 15.96 3.49
N VAL A 470 -0.25 15.67 4.66
CA VAL A 470 -1.46 14.82 4.70
C VAL A 470 -1.58 13.64 3.74
N VAL A 471 -2.64 13.84 2.97
CA VAL A 471 -3.07 13.00 1.88
C VAL A 471 -1.96 12.87 0.84
N TYR A 472 -1.25 13.96 0.52
CA TYR A 472 -0.16 13.97 -0.44
C TYR A 472 0.96 12.97 -0.09
N ALA A 473 1.36 12.88 1.18
CA ALA A 473 2.37 11.96 1.67
C ALA A 473 1.93 10.49 1.45
N LYS A 474 0.63 10.22 1.60
CA LYS A 474 0.02 8.90 1.41
C LYS A 474 -0.34 8.57 -0.04
N LEU A 475 -0.36 9.54 -0.95
CA LEU A 475 -0.66 9.30 -2.38
C LEU A 475 0.35 8.35 -2.99
N ALA A 476 -0.17 7.34 -3.70
CA ALA A 476 0.63 6.27 -4.28
C ALA A 476 1.63 5.65 -3.28
N ALA A 477 1.38 5.74 -1.97
CA ALA A 477 2.22 5.14 -0.93
C ALA A 477 2.28 3.65 -1.20
N THR A 478 3.40 3.26 -1.80
CA THR A 478 3.65 1.91 -2.27
C THR A 478 4.54 1.27 -1.23
N GLN A 479 4.13 0.11 -0.75
CA GLN A 479 5.11 -0.80 -0.19
C GLN A 479 6.04 -1.18 -1.33
N LEU A 480 7.25 -0.61 -1.33
CA LEU A 480 8.34 -1.23 -2.07
C LEU A 480 8.45 -2.64 -1.52
N ARG A 481 8.37 -3.64 -2.41
CA ARG A 481 8.81 -4.97 -1.99
C ARG A 481 10.28 -4.84 -1.70
N SER A 482 10.63 -5.01 -0.43
CA SER A 482 12.00 -5.29 -0.05
C SER A 482 12.54 -6.35 -1.01
N ARG A 483 13.72 -6.05 -1.57
CA ARG A 483 14.45 -7.03 -2.35
C ARG A 483 14.65 -8.22 -1.42
N LYS A 484 14.23 -9.42 -1.82
CA LYS A 484 14.71 -10.67 -1.20
C LYS A 484 16.18 -10.80 -1.56
N ILE A 485 17.02 -10.01 -0.91
CA ILE A 485 18.45 -10.16 -0.92
C ILE A 485 18.71 -11.38 -0.06
N THR A 486 19.28 -12.41 -0.67
CA THR A 486 19.66 -13.60 0.09
C THR A 486 20.88 -13.26 0.94
N ALA A 487 21.06 -13.93 2.07
CA ALA A 487 22.27 -13.75 2.90
C ALA A 487 23.57 -13.98 2.10
N ALA A 488 23.51 -14.71 0.99
CA ALA A 488 24.62 -14.92 0.04
C ALA A 488 25.05 -13.65 -0.72
N ASP A 489 24.21 -12.63 -0.81
CA ASP A 489 24.48 -11.40 -1.56
C ASP A 489 25.25 -10.34 -0.74
N HIS A 490 25.45 -10.57 0.56
CA HIS A 490 26.23 -9.71 1.46
C HIS A 490 27.51 -10.41 1.91
N PRO A 491 28.67 -10.16 1.27
CA PRO A 491 29.91 -10.82 1.65
C PRO A 491 30.28 -10.48 3.10
N PRO A 492 30.91 -11.37 3.87
CA PRO A 492 31.41 -11.03 5.19
C PRO A 492 32.33 -9.81 5.14
N VAL A 493 32.25 -8.95 6.15
CA VAL A 493 33.14 -7.80 6.32
C VAL A 493 34.01 -8.05 7.56
N ASP A 494 35.31 -7.84 7.42
CA ASP A 494 36.25 -7.90 8.55
C ASP A 494 36.31 -6.51 9.20
N TYR A 495 35.40 -6.28 10.14
CA TYR A 495 35.28 -5.03 10.88
C TYR A 495 36.48 -4.82 11.80
N LYS A 496 37.15 -3.67 11.68
CA LYS A 496 38.29 -3.29 12.56
C LYS A 496 37.85 -2.34 13.68
N GLU A 497 36.81 -1.57 13.41
CA GLU A 497 36.25 -0.58 14.32
C GLU A 497 35.52 -1.24 15.49
N LYS A 498 35.79 -0.75 16.70
CA LYS A 498 35.16 -1.25 17.93
C LYS A 498 34.15 -0.25 18.45
N TYR A 499 32.92 -0.70 18.68
CA TYR A 499 31.82 0.15 19.16
C TYR A 499 31.55 -0.02 20.67
N CYS A 500 31.04 1.01 21.31
CA CYS A 500 30.47 0.93 22.67
C CYS A 500 28.95 0.92 22.58
N LEU A 501 28.30 -0.11 23.12
CA LEU A 501 26.86 -0.19 23.28
C LEU A 501 26.50 0.05 24.75
N VAL A 502 25.55 0.94 25.01
CA VAL A 502 25.14 1.33 26.38
C VAL A 502 23.68 0.97 26.63
N GLY A 503 23.45 0.10 27.61
CA GLY A 503 22.13 -0.39 28.04
C GLY A 503 21.78 -1.77 27.46
N ALA A 504 21.23 -2.64 28.29
CA ALA A 504 20.82 -4.01 27.95
C ALA A 504 19.31 -4.28 28.16
N GLY A 505 18.50 -3.23 28.00
CA GLY A 505 17.07 -3.37 27.76
C GLY A 505 16.74 -3.89 26.35
N PRO A 506 15.45 -3.95 25.96
CA PRO A 506 15.02 -4.47 24.66
C PRO A 506 15.75 -3.86 23.45
N ALA A 507 15.97 -2.54 23.45
CA ALA A 507 16.68 -1.83 22.39
C ALA A 507 18.16 -2.27 22.28
N GLY A 508 18.85 -2.40 23.42
CA GLY A 508 20.24 -2.87 23.46
C GLY A 508 20.37 -4.32 23.02
N LEU A 509 19.43 -5.18 23.43
CA LEU A 509 19.39 -6.59 23.04
C LEU A 509 19.23 -6.80 21.53
N VAL A 510 18.31 -6.07 20.88
CA VAL A 510 18.17 -6.17 19.41
C VAL A 510 19.38 -5.63 18.67
N MET A 511 19.99 -4.55 19.17
CA MET A 511 21.22 -4.01 18.59
C MET A 511 22.39 -4.98 18.75
N ALA A 512 22.61 -5.53 19.94
CA ALA A 512 23.65 -6.52 20.21
C ALA A 512 23.46 -7.77 19.33
N ARG A 513 22.23 -8.27 19.19
CA ARG A 513 21.92 -9.38 18.27
C ARG A 513 22.29 -9.05 16.83
N GLY A 514 22.01 -7.83 16.39
CA GLY A 514 22.42 -7.29 15.10
C GLY A 514 23.94 -7.27 14.90
N LEU A 515 24.68 -6.70 15.87
CA LEU A 515 26.14 -6.61 15.83
C LEU A 515 26.80 -7.99 15.82
N VAL A 516 26.29 -8.93 16.64
CA VAL A 516 26.75 -10.33 16.67
C VAL A 516 26.51 -11.02 15.34
N LYS A 517 25.33 -10.84 14.73
CA LYS A 517 25.00 -11.42 13.42
C LYS A 517 25.91 -10.89 12.31
N GLU A 518 26.25 -9.62 12.36
CA GLU A 518 27.07 -8.93 11.36
C GLU A 518 28.58 -9.13 11.58
N GLY A 519 29.00 -9.50 12.79
CA GLY A 519 30.41 -9.71 13.15
C GLY A 519 31.14 -8.43 13.57
N VAL A 520 30.42 -7.38 13.97
CA VAL A 520 31.01 -6.10 14.40
C VAL A 520 31.57 -6.23 15.82
N PRO A 521 32.84 -5.85 16.09
CA PRO A 521 33.40 -5.80 17.43
C PRO A 521 32.74 -4.73 18.30
N PHE A 522 32.35 -5.08 19.53
CA PHE A 522 31.80 -4.11 20.48
C PHE A 522 32.05 -4.51 21.93
N ASP A 523 32.13 -3.51 22.81
CA ASP A 523 31.94 -3.69 24.25
C ASP A 523 30.54 -3.20 24.63
N TRP A 524 29.92 -3.88 25.59
CA TRP A 524 28.53 -3.63 25.97
C TRP A 524 28.38 -3.54 27.47
N PHE A 525 27.83 -2.42 27.95
CA PHE A 525 27.71 -2.11 29.38
C PHE A 525 26.26 -1.92 29.80
N GLU A 526 25.90 -2.48 30.95
CA GLU A 526 24.61 -2.33 31.62
C GLU A 526 24.84 -2.02 33.10
N LYS A 527 24.17 -0.99 33.59
CA LYS A 527 24.33 -0.50 34.98
C LYS A 527 23.74 -1.46 36.00
N HIS A 528 22.73 -2.24 35.62
CA HIS A 528 22.06 -3.19 36.49
C HIS A 528 22.68 -4.60 36.42
N ASN A 529 22.24 -5.46 37.34
CA ASN A 529 22.80 -6.80 37.53
C ASN A 529 22.21 -7.86 36.59
N ASP A 530 21.27 -7.50 35.73
CA ASP A 530 20.71 -8.39 34.71
C ASP A 530 20.22 -7.59 33.50
N VAL A 531 19.89 -8.31 32.43
CA VAL A 531 19.21 -7.76 31.26
C VAL A 531 17.73 -7.49 31.57
N SER A 532 16.97 -6.99 30.58
CA SER A 532 15.53 -6.68 30.62
C SER A 532 15.17 -5.22 30.91
N GLY A 533 16.11 -4.43 31.43
CA GLY A 533 15.96 -2.98 31.58
C GLY A 533 14.77 -2.61 32.47
N ILE A 534 13.85 -1.80 31.96
CA ILE A 534 12.69 -1.33 32.72
C ILE A 534 11.78 -2.47 33.21
N TRP A 535 11.78 -3.64 32.57
CA TRP A 535 10.86 -4.71 32.96
C TRP A 535 11.30 -5.48 34.21
N ASP A 536 12.53 -5.27 34.71
CA ASP A 536 12.94 -5.83 35.99
C ASP A 536 12.59 -4.85 37.12
N MET A 537 11.70 -5.26 38.02
CA MET A 537 11.21 -4.41 39.11
C MET A 537 12.27 -4.21 40.22
N GLU A 538 13.29 -5.08 40.25
CA GLU A 538 14.44 -4.94 41.16
C GLU A 538 15.41 -3.84 40.71
N ASN A 539 15.30 -3.36 39.46
CA ASN A 539 16.17 -2.32 38.96
C ASN A 539 15.84 -0.96 39.56
N THR A 540 16.81 -0.31 40.21
CA THR A 540 16.65 1.04 40.77
C THR A 540 16.20 2.03 39.68
N GLY A 541 15.11 2.75 39.95
CA GLY A 541 14.53 3.73 39.02
C GLY A 541 13.63 3.14 37.94
N THR A 542 13.34 1.83 37.96
CA THR A 542 12.39 1.23 37.03
C THR A 542 10.98 1.82 37.19
N PRO A 543 10.24 2.07 36.09
CA PRO A 543 8.86 2.53 36.11
C PRO A 543 7.81 1.43 36.34
N MET A 544 8.22 0.17 36.57
CA MET A 544 7.28 -0.95 36.73
C MET A 544 6.68 -1.06 38.13
N TYR A 545 5.46 -1.57 38.18
CA TYR A 545 4.66 -1.79 39.38
C TYR A 545 3.91 -3.12 39.28
N GLU A 546 3.43 -3.65 40.41
CA GLU A 546 2.94 -5.03 40.54
C GLU A 546 1.79 -5.38 39.59
N SER A 547 0.86 -4.43 39.38
CA SER A 547 -0.32 -4.58 38.51
C SER A 547 -0.02 -4.35 37.03
N ALA A 548 1.21 -3.97 36.66
CA ALA A 548 1.56 -3.59 35.29
C ALA A 548 1.44 -4.76 34.31
N HIS A 549 0.76 -4.51 33.21
CA HIS A 549 0.64 -5.41 32.06
C HIS A 549 1.06 -4.69 30.80
N PHE A 550 1.49 -5.46 29.80
CA PHE A 550 1.74 -4.87 28.50
C PHE A 550 0.44 -4.25 27.94
N ILE A 551 0.56 -3.09 27.29
CA ILE A 551 -0.57 -2.39 26.66
C ILE A 551 -0.86 -2.91 25.25
N SER A 552 0.12 -3.55 24.61
CA SER A 552 0.00 -4.23 23.33
C SER A 552 -0.04 -5.74 23.56
N SER A 553 -0.76 -6.45 22.69
CA SER A 553 -0.97 -7.88 22.87
C SER A 553 0.24 -8.70 22.45
N LYS A 554 0.28 -9.96 22.87
CA LYS A 554 1.34 -10.93 22.51
C LYS A 554 1.48 -11.15 20.99
N TYR A 555 0.43 -10.85 20.22
CA TYR A 555 0.38 -11.04 18.77
C TYR A 555 1.16 -9.99 17.98
N THR A 556 1.34 -8.81 18.56
CA THR A 556 2.04 -7.66 17.95
C THR A 556 3.42 -7.46 18.57
N SER A 557 3.59 -7.86 19.84
CA SER A 557 4.71 -7.41 20.69
C SER A 557 5.98 -8.26 20.67
N GLY A 558 6.02 -9.38 19.94
CA GLY A 558 7.22 -10.24 19.90
C GLY A 558 8.35 -9.72 19.00
N PHE A 559 9.61 -10.01 19.36
CA PHE A 559 10.79 -9.78 18.53
C PHE A 559 10.72 -10.56 17.21
N TYR A 560 11.42 -10.08 16.17
CA TYR A 560 11.57 -10.83 14.92
C TYR A 560 12.25 -12.18 15.17
N GLY A 561 11.63 -13.26 14.68
CA GLY A 561 12.09 -14.64 14.81
C GLY A 561 11.92 -15.24 16.21
N PHE A 562 11.27 -14.51 17.14
CA PHE A 562 11.09 -14.95 18.52
C PHE A 562 9.72 -14.51 19.05
N PRO A 563 8.61 -15.11 18.60
CA PRO A 563 7.27 -14.73 19.05
C PRO A 563 7.09 -14.98 20.55
N MET A 564 6.17 -14.25 21.18
CA MET A 564 5.80 -14.53 22.58
C MET A 564 5.16 -15.93 22.71
N PRO A 565 5.37 -16.63 23.84
CA PRO A 565 4.82 -17.96 24.06
C PRO A 565 3.30 -18.04 23.90
N GLN A 566 2.80 -19.15 23.34
CA GLN A 566 1.36 -19.34 23.21
C GLN A 566 0.64 -19.38 24.55
N SER A 567 1.32 -19.86 25.60
CA SER A 567 0.83 -19.96 26.98
C SER A 567 0.64 -18.62 27.67
N PHE A 568 1.25 -17.53 27.18
CA PHE A 568 1.04 -16.21 27.76
C PHE A 568 -0.42 -15.75 27.55
N PRO A 569 -0.99 -14.97 28.46
CA PRO A 569 -2.27 -14.30 28.21
C PRO A 569 -2.11 -13.28 27.07
N ASP A 570 -3.23 -12.76 26.56
CA ASP A 570 -3.19 -11.82 25.43
C ASP A 570 -2.39 -10.55 25.75
N TYR A 571 -2.50 -10.05 26.98
CA TYR A 571 -1.70 -8.94 27.51
C TYR A 571 -0.86 -9.45 28.69
N PRO A 572 0.41 -9.82 28.48
CA PRO A 572 1.25 -10.41 29.52
C PRO A 572 1.56 -9.43 30.67
N SER A 573 1.80 -9.97 31.86
CA SER A 573 2.24 -9.20 33.04
C SER A 573 3.69 -8.73 32.89
N TRP A 574 4.10 -7.75 33.69
CA TRP A 574 5.48 -7.23 33.69
C TRP A 574 6.54 -8.33 33.87
N HIS A 575 6.31 -9.30 34.77
CA HIS A 575 7.27 -10.37 35.02
C HIS A 575 7.32 -11.37 33.86
N GLN A 576 6.19 -11.64 33.19
CA GLN A 576 6.18 -12.47 31.97
C GLN A 576 6.99 -11.80 30.85
N ILE A 577 6.89 -10.47 30.72
CA ILE A 577 7.70 -9.72 29.75
C ILE A 577 9.18 -9.74 30.13
N ARG A 578 9.50 -9.52 31.41
CA ARG A 578 10.88 -9.64 31.92
C ARG A 578 11.48 -11.00 31.57
N ASP A 579 10.76 -12.08 31.86
CA ASP A 579 11.22 -13.45 31.64
C ASP A 579 11.36 -13.74 30.14
N TYR A 580 10.41 -13.30 29.31
CA TYR A 580 10.51 -13.39 27.85
C TYR A 580 11.74 -12.66 27.29
N ILE A 581 12.10 -11.49 27.83
CA ILE A 581 13.31 -10.76 27.43
C ILE A 581 14.59 -11.52 27.87
N LYS A 582 14.58 -12.13 29.06
CA LYS A 582 15.70 -12.98 29.53
C LYS A 582 15.83 -14.23 28.64
N ASP A 583 14.72 -14.87 28.28
CA ASP A 583 14.70 -16.00 27.36
C ASP A 583 15.24 -15.62 25.97
N PHE A 584 14.87 -14.45 25.46
CA PHE A 584 15.44 -13.91 24.24
C PHE A 584 16.97 -13.75 24.35
N ALA A 585 17.44 -13.11 25.43
CA ALA A 585 18.87 -12.91 25.66
C ALA A 585 19.64 -14.23 25.75
N ASN A 586 19.07 -15.23 26.41
CA ASN A 586 19.64 -16.57 26.54
C ASN A 586 19.66 -17.31 25.20
N LYS A 587 18.55 -17.28 24.45
CA LYS A 587 18.39 -17.98 23.17
C LYS A 587 19.46 -17.58 22.14
N PHE A 588 19.86 -16.31 22.16
CA PHE A 588 20.87 -15.76 21.26
C PHE A 588 22.25 -15.58 21.92
N ASN A 589 22.47 -16.16 23.11
CA ASN A 589 23.70 -16.07 23.90
C ASN A 589 24.22 -14.62 24.06
N LEU A 590 23.30 -13.69 24.31
CA LEU A 590 23.59 -12.26 24.47
C LEU A 590 23.95 -11.93 25.93
N LYS A 591 23.36 -12.64 26.90
CA LYS A 591 23.62 -12.39 28.33
C LYS A 591 25.09 -12.56 28.71
N ASN A 592 25.79 -13.51 28.08
CA ASN A 592 27.22 -13.75 28.32
C ASN A 592 28.15 -12.72 27.64
N ARG A 593 27.60 -11.77 26.87
CA ARG A 593 28.36 -10.75 26.12
C ARG A 593 28.27 -9.35 26.75
N VAL A 594 27.34 -9.13 27.66
CA VAL A 594 27.18 -7.86 28.37
C VAL A 594 28.01 -7.84 29.64
N THR A 595 28.65 -6.71 29.93
CA THR A 595 29.24 -6.42 31.22
C THR A 595 28.19 -5.77 32.11
N LEU A 596 27.64 -6.55 33.04
CA LEU A 596 26.59 -6.14 33.99
C LEU A 596 27.20 -5.41 35.19
N GLY A 597 26.38 -4.62 35.89
CA GLY A 597 26.80 -3.85 37.08
C GLY A 597 27.78 -2.71 36.80
N VAL A 598 27.93 -2.30 35.53
CA VAL A 598 28.87 -1.26 35.11
C VAL A 598 28.12 -0.15 34.39
N SER A 599 28.11 1.05 34.97
CA SER A 599 27.53 2.23 34.36
C SER A 599 28.56 2.93 33.47
N VAL A 600 28.12 3.44 32.33
CA VAL A 600 28.85 4.48 31.60
C VAL A 600 28.58 5.80 32.29
N LEU A 601 29.64 6.44 32.80
CA LEU A 601 29.55 7.69 33.55
C LEU A 601 29.70 8.91 32.65
N ASP A 602 30.54 8.81 31.62
CA ASP A 602 30.86 9.91 30.72
C ASP A 602 31.31 9.37 29.35
N ALA A 603 30.94 10.03 28.26
CA ALA A 603 31.41 9.71 26.91
C ALA A 603 31.70 10.97 26.10
N GLN A 604 32.97 11.21 25.78
CA GLN A 604 33.43 12.43 25.11
C GLN A 604 33.93 12.14 23.70
N PRO A 605 33.57 12.95 22.70
CA PRO A 605 34.16 12.85 21.38
C PRO A 605 35.65 13.25 21.44
N LEU A 606 36.49 12.50 20.72
CA LEU A 606 37.91 12.74 20.54
C LEU A 606 38.20 13.24 19.12
N ALA A 607 39.44 13.68 18.88
CA ALA A 607 39.96 13.83 17.52
C ALA A 607 39.80 12.52 16.72
N ASP A 608 39.68 12.62 15.40
CA ASP A 608 39.49 11.49 14.46
C ASP A 608 38.16 10.73 14.57
N ASN A 609 37.09 11.39 15.04
CA ASN A 609 35.76 10.79 15.22
C ASN A 609 35.77 9.56 16.12
N LYS A 610 36.50 9.58 17.24
CA LYS A 610 36.47 8.52 18.26
C LYS A 610 35.79 8.98 19.54
N TRP A 611 35.53 8.05 20.45
CA TRP A 611 34.86 8.31 21.72
C TRP A 611 35.70 7.78 22.88
N ARG A 612 35.99 8.66 23.85
CA ARG A 612 36.51 8.26 25.17
C ARG A 612 35.31 7.98 26.06
N VAL A 613 35.25 6.80 26.66
CA VAL A 613 34.15 6.37 27.53
C VAL A 613 34.72 6.00 28.91
N LYS A 614 34.17 6.62 29.95
CA LYS A 614 34.52 6.39 31.35
C LYS A 614 33.47 5.52 32.03
N LEU A 615 33.91 4.50 32.74
CA LEU A 615 33.06 3.49 33.37
C LEU A 615 33.06 3.65 34.90
N SER A 616 32.01 3.13 35.55
CA SER A 616 31.86 3.19 37.02
C SER A 616 32.86 2.34 37.79
N ASN A 617 33.51 1.37 37.13
CA ASN A 617 34.59 0.56 37.70
C ASN A 617 35.97 1.27 37.64
N GLY A 618 36.03 2.50 37.15
CA GLY A 618 37.26 3.29 37.03
C GLY A 618 38.01 3.11 35.71
N GLU A 619 37.59 2.18 34.84
CA GLU A 619 38.19 2.02 33.52
C GLU A 619 37.80 3.16 32.58
N GLU A 620 38.74 3.51 31.70
CA GLU A 620 38.51 4.43 30.57
C GLU A 620 38.93 3.73 29.28
N LYS A 621 38.04 3.74 28.27
CA LYS A 621 38.23 3.03 27.00
C LYS A 621 37.94 3.95 25.82
N THR A 622 38.59 3.69 24.70
CA THR A 622 38.38 4.42 23.44
C THR A 622 37.64 3.54 22.43
N TYR A 623 36.66 4.11 21.73
CA TYR A 623 35.81 3.43 20.76
C TYR A 623 35.69 4.22 19.45
N ASP A 624 35.48 3.52 18.35
CA ASP A 624 35.26 4.09 17.02
C ASP A 624 33.79 4.46 16.76
N GLY A 625 32.92 4.27 17.74
CA GLY A 625 31.53 4.71 17.71
C GLY A 625 30.77 4.36 18.98
N LEU A 626 29.65 5.05 19.20
CA LEU A 626 28.84 4.94 20.41
C LEU A 626 27.37 4.73 20.07
N ILE A 627 26.76 3.71 20.67
CA ILE A 627 25.35 3.37 20.48
C ILE A 627 24.62 3.46 21.83
N ASN A 628 23.76 4.47 21.94
CA ASN A 628 22.92 4.70 23.10
C ASN A 628 21.59 3.90 22.98
N ALA A 629 21.40 2.94 23.88
CA ALA A 629 20.19 2.13 23.98
C ALA A 629 19.62 2.10 25.42
N THR A 630 19.82 3.20 26.17
CA THR A 630 19.42 3.33 27.58
C THR A 630 17.91 3.47 27.81
N GLY A 631 17.15 3.86 26.77
CA GLY A 631 15.71 4.12 26.88
C GLY A 631 15.37 5.46 27.53
N VAL A 632 14.07 5.79 27.57
CA VAL A 632 13.60 7.16 27.83
C VAL A 632 12.66 7.31 29.02
N THR A 633 12.37 6.22 29.74
CA THR A 633 11.37 6.17 30.83
C THR A 633 12.00 6.00 32.21
N TRP A 634 13.16 6.63 32.43
CA TRP A 634 13.89 6.57 33.70
C TRP A 634 13.84 7.88 34.49
N HIS A 635 13.80 9.03 33.80
CA HIS A 635 13.85 10.34 34.43
C HIS A 635 12.45 10.95 34.53
N PRO A 636 11.86 11.08 35.74
CA PRO A 636 10.48 11.51 35.90
C PRO A 636 10.29 12.97 35.46
N ASN A 637 9.18 13.25 34.78
CA ASN A 637 8.79 14.62 34.49
C ASN A 637 7.91 15.15 35.62
N ARG A 638 8.50 15.89 36.57
CA ARG A 638 7.79 16.49 37.71
C ARG A 638 7.44 17.95 37.42
N PRO A 639 6.22 18.27 36.96
CA PRO A 639 5.80 19.66 36.86
C PRO A 639 5.67 20.25 38.27
N GLN A 640 6.10 21.49 38.44
CA GLN A 640 5.84 22.23 39.67
C GLN A 640 4.38 22.64 39.71
N ILE A 641 3.67 22.23 40.76
CA ILE A 641 2.28 22.61 41.01
C ILE A 641 2.26 23.64 42.14
N LYS A 642 1.50 24.71 41.96
CA LYS A 642 1.37 25.77 42.97
C LYS A 642 0.95 25.17 44.31
N GLY A 643 1.68 25.49 45.39
CA GLY A 643 1.36 25.08 46.76
C GLY A 643 1.79 23.66 47.12
N GLU A 644 2.48 22.93 46.23
CA GLU A 644 2.96 21.57 46.49
C GLU A 644 3.91 21.49 47.71
N GLU A 645 4.64 22.57 47.99
CA GLU A 645 5.54 22.70 49.13
C GLU A 645 4.83 22.73 50.49
N LYS A 646 3.53 23.02 50.50
CA LYS A 646 2.71 23.11 51.73
C LYS A 646 2.04 21.79 52.08
N PHE A 647 1.97 20.85 51.13
CA PHE A 647 1.23 19.62 51.30
C PHE A 647 1.85 18.75 52.39
N LYS A 648 1.04 18.36 53.38
CA LYS A 648 1.48 17.50 54.49
C LYS A 648 1.43 16.01 54.14
N GLY A 649 0.75 15.65 53.05
CA GLY A 649 0.69 14.30 52.50
C GLY A 649 1.90 13.95 51.62
N LYS A 650 1.81 12.85 50.87
CA LYS A 650 2.90 12.39 49.99
C LYS A 650 2.64 12.75 48.53
N ILE A 651 3.63 13.35 47.85
CA ILE A 651 3.61 13.53 46.39
C ILE A 651 4.64 12.60 45.78
N LEU A 652 4.19 11.61 45.03
CA LEU A 652 5.04 10.67 44.29
C LEU A 652 4.87 10.86 42.79
N HIS A 653 5.86 10.49 42.01
CA HIS A 653 5.73 10.27 40.57
C HIS A 653 5.42 8.80 40.30
N SER A 654 4.81 8.48 39.15
CA SER A 654 4.48 7.10 38.77
C SER A 654 5.67 6.12 38.72
N VAL A 655 6.92 6.61 38.74
CA VAL A 655 8.14 5.78 38.78
C VAL A 655 8.46 5.27 40.19
N GLU A 656 7.88 5.90 41.20
CA GLU A 656 8.04 5.55 42.62
C GLU A 656 6.93 4.62 43.12
N TYR A 657 5.80 4.56 42.42
CA TYR A 657 4.70 3.65 42.73
C TYR A 657 5.10 2.19 42.49
N ARG A 658 4.79 1.30 43.44
CA ARG A 658 5.12 -0.13 43.34
C ARG A 658 3.90 -1.04 43.49
N SER A 659 3.04 -0.79 44.46
CA SER A 659 1.95 -1.71 44.81
C SER A 659 0.62 -1.00 45.10
N PRO A 660 -0.52 -1.58 44.68
CA PRO A 660 -1.84 -1.07 45.06
C PRO A 660 -2.08 -1.03 46.58
N GLU A 661 -1.39 -1.87 47.35
CA GLU A 661 -1.52 -1.90 48.82
C GLU A 661 -1.10 -0.57 49.47
N GLU A 662 -0.27 0.24 48.80
CA GLU A 662 0.11 1.57 49.24
C GLU A 662 -1.10 2.51 49.40
N PHE A 663 -2.19 2.26 48.67
CA PHE A 663 -3.39 3.10 48.69
C PHE A 663 -4.38 2.72 49.79
N LYS A 664 -4.20 1.59 50.47
CA LYS A 664 -5.19 1.08 51.43
C LYS A 664 -5.48 2.09 52.54
N GLY A 665 -6.75 2.49 52.65
CA GLY A 665 -7.22 3.45 53.66
C GLY A 665 -6.88 4.92 53.35
N GLN A 666 -6.24 5.20 52.22
CA GLN A 666 -5.83 6.56 51.82
C GLN A 666 -6.81 7.20 50.84
N SER A 667 -6.84 8.53 50.82
CA SER A 667 -7.50 9.34 49.80
C SER A 667 -6.45 9.81 48.78
N VAL A 668 -6.56 9.35 47.52
CA VAL A 668 -5.48 9.43 46.53
C VAL A 668 -5.92 10.20 45.30
N LEU A 669 -5.05 11.08 44.81
CA LEU A 669 -5.22 11.79 43.54
C LEU A 669 -4.19 11.32 42.50
N ILE A 670 -4.66 10.92 41.32
CA ILE A 670 -3.81 10.57 40.18
C ILE A 670 -3.88 11.71 39.17
N VAL A 671 -2.73 12.31 38.84
CA VAL A 671 -2.63 13.44 37.91
C VAL A 671 -2.05 12.96 36.58
N GLY A 672 -2.88 12.97 35.53
CA GLY A 672 -2.48 12.66 34.16
C GLY A 672 -3.01 11.32 33.63
N ALA A 673 -3.43 11.30 32.35
CA ALA A 673 -4.04 10.15 31.68
C ALA A 673 -3.09 9.39 30.74
N GLY A 674 -1.81 9.25 31.09
CA GLY A 674 -0.94 8.30 30.38
C GLY A 674 -1.34 6.84 30.66
N ASN A 675 -0.74 5.87 29.97
CA ASN A 675 -1.01 4.44 30.23
C ASN A 675 -0.73 4.06 31.69
N SER A 676 0.38 4.53 32.29
CA SER A 676 0.63 4.35 33.72
C SER A 676 -0.44 5.04 34.59
N GLY A 677 -0.90 6.24 34.20
CA GLY A 677 -1.90 6.99 34.97
C GLY A 677 -3.24 6.27 35.04
N VAL A 678 -3.72 5.69 33.94
CA VAL A 678 -4.99 4.96 33.93
C VAL A 678 -4.93 3.61 34.64
N ASP A 679 -3.78 2.95 34.62
CA ASP A 679 -3.56 1.71 35.39
C ASP A 679 -3.53 2.02 36.89
N ILE A 680 -2.71 2.99 37.32
CA ILE A 680 -2.60 3.39 38.73
C ILE A 680 -3.94 3.96 39.26
N ALA A 681 -4.68 4.70 38.43
CA ALA A 681 -6.01 5.17 38.79
C ALA A 681 -7.01 4.01 38.98
N SER A 682 -6.89 2.93 38.20
CA SER A 682 -7.71 1.73 38.36
C SER A 682 -7.35 0.97 39.64
N ASP A 683 -6.05 0.91 39.99
CA ASP A 683 -5.60 0.36 41.27
C ASP A 683 -6.14 1.19 42.45
N ALA A 684 -6.01 2.52 42.38
CA ALA A 684 -6.53 3.41 43.42
C ALA A 684 -8.04 3.28 43.59
N ALA A 685 -8.81 3.19 42.50
CA ALA A 685 -10.26 2.99 42.56
C ALA A 685 -10.67 1.74 43.35
N ARG A 686 -9.82 0.70 43.37
CA ARG A 686 -10.09 -0.57 44.04
C ARG A 686 -9.57 -0.64 45.48
N PHE A 687 -8.45 0.03 45.78
CA PHE A 687 -7.75 -0.11 47.05
C PHE A 687 -7.86 1.12 47.96
N ALA A 688 -8.03 2.31 47.39
CA ALA A 688 -8.11 3.55 48.14
C ALA A 688 -9.41 3.67 48.94
N LYS A 689 -9.38 4.45 50.02
CA LYS A 689 -10.61 4.92 50.69
C LYS A 689 -11.41 5.84 49.77
N ALA A 690 -10.72 6.67 48.99
CA ALA A 690 -11.28 7.52 47.94
C ALA A 690 -10.24 7.75 46.84
N ALA A 691 -10.64 7.67 45.57
CA ALA A 691 -9.75 7.86 44.44
C ALA A 691 -10.24 8.98 43.51
N TYR A 692 -9.32 9.87 43.15
CA TYR A 692 -9.57 11.00 42.24
C TYR A 692 -8.66 10.92 41.03
N PHE A 693 -9.17 11.26 39.85
CA PHE A 693 -8.43 11.21 38.59
C PHE A 693 -8.48 12.56 37.89
N SER A 694 -7.36 13.29 37.92
CA SER A 694 -7.24 14.62 37.32
C SER A 694 -6.68 14.55 35.90
N VAL A 695 -7.41 15.13 34.96
CA VAL A 695 -6.99 15.26 33.56
C VAL A 695 -7.11 16.69 33.08
N ARG A 696 -6.05 17.20 32.44
CA ARG A 696 -6.00 18.58 31.91
C ARG A 696 -6.81 18.79 30.63
N ARG A 697 -7.15 17.72 29.92
CA ARG A 697 -7.91 17.72 28.66
C ARG A 697 -8.66 16.40 28.49
N GLY A 698 -9.61 16.38 27.55
CA GLY A 698 -10.35 15.16 27.23
C GLY A 698 -9.51 14.18 26.43
N TYR A 699 -9.62 12.90 26.75
CA TYR A 699 -8.93 11.81 26.07
C TYR A 699 -9.91 10.72 25.67
N ARG A 700 -9.51 9.90 24.68
CA ARG A 700 -10.19 8.65 24.36
C ARG A 700 -9.44 7.49 25.01
N PHE A 701 -10.17 6.63 25.70
CA PHE A 701 -9.65 5.42 26.34
C PHE A 701 -10.04 4.22 25.48
N ILE A 702 -9.06 3.54 24.91
CA ILE A 702 -9.27 2.39 24.04
C ILE A 702 -9.40 1.14 24.91
N PRO A 703 -10.52 0.39 24.83
CA PRO A 703 -10.64 -0.88 25.53
C PRO A 703 -9.59 -1.88 25.03
N LYS A 704 -9.00 -2.69 25.92
CA LYS A 704 -8.07 -3.76 25.54
C LYS A 704 -8.74 -4.86 24.70
N TYR A 705 -10.05 -5.00 24.79
CA TYR A 705 -10.80 -6.02 24.05
C TYR A 705 -11.98 -5.42 23.30
N LEU A 706 -12.08 -5.75 22.01
CA LEU A 706 -13.28 -5.54 21.18
C LEU A 706 -13.79 -6.88 20.69
N PHE A 707 -15.07 -7.16 20.88
CA PHE A 707 -15.69 -8.44 20.53
C PHE A 707 -15.01 -9.66 21.19
N GLY A 708 -14.41 -9.48 22.37
CA GLY A 708 -13.63 -10.51 23.06
C GLY A 708 -12.24 -10.77 22.47
N LEU A 709 -11.77 -9.94 21.54
CA LEU A 709 -10.47 -10.06 20.87
C LEU A 709 -9.57 -8.88 21.24
N PRO A 710 -8.23 -9.06 21.34
CA PRO A 710 -7.31 -7.97 21.61
C PRO A 710 -7.40 -6.87 20.55
N THR A 711 -7.66 -5.64 20.99
CA THR A 711 -7.97 -4.51 20.12
C THR A 711 -6.84 -4.18 19.16
N ASP A 712 -5.58 -4.19 19.62
CA ASP A 712 -4.42 -3.88 18.79
C ASP A 712 -4.21 -4.95 17.69
N ALA A 713 -4.35 -6.24 18.03
CA ALA A 713 -4.24 -7.34 17.09
C ALA A 713 -5.39 -7.33 16.06
N LEU A 714 -6.57 -6.90 16.47
CA LEU A 714 -7.73 -6.75 15.61
C LEU A 714 -7.56 -5.58 14.62
N VAL A 715 -7.17 -4.40 15.13
CA VAL A 715 -6.99 -3.18 14.31
C VAL A 715 -5.78 -3.33 13.37
N SER A 716 -4.71 -3.99 13.79
CA SER A 716 -3.55 -4.30 12.94
C SER A 716 -3.77 -5.47 11.96
N GLY A 717 -4.93 -6.15 12.03
CA GLY A 717 -5.25 -7.28 11.16
C GLY A 717 -4.50 -8.58 11.47
N LYS A 718 -3.81 -8.69 12.61
CA LYS A 718 -3.21 -9.95 13.08
C LYS A 718 -4.29 -10.98 13.41
N ILE A 719 -5.43 -10.52 13.91
CA ILE A 719 -6.62 -11.33 14.21
C ILE A 719 -7.79 -10.85 13.34
N ALA A 720 -8.58 -11.77 12.80
CA ALA A 720 -9.76 -11.43 12.00
C ALA A 720 -10.92 -11.03 12.91
N PRO A 721 -11.78 -10.08 12.49
CA PRO A 721 -13.02 -9.81 13.19
C PRO A 721 -13.94 -11.03 13.21
N PRO A 722 -14.89 -11.09 14.17
CA PRO A 722 -15.95 -12.09 14.15
C PRO A 722 -16.74 -12.06 12.84
N LYS A 723 -17.26 -13.22 12.44
CA LYS A 723 -18.00 -13.37 11.18
C LYS A 723 -19.18 -12.39 11.11
N GLY A 724 -19.28 -11.65 10.01
CA GLY A 724 -20.34 -10.65 9.80
C GLY A 724 -20.02 -9.26 10.36
N ILE A 725 -18.91 -9.09 11.07
CA ILE A 725 -18.48 -7.78 11.57
C ILE A 725 -17.43 -7.20 10.62
N SER A 726 -17.75 -6.04 10.03
CA SER A 726 -16.79 -5.23 9.29
C SER A 726 -16.30 -4.10 10.18
N ILE A 727 -14.98 -3.99 10.35
CA ILE A 727 -14.37 -2.93 11.12
C ILE A 727 -14.16 -1.74 10.19
N THR A 728 -14.69 -0.58 10.57
CA THR A 728 -14.52 0.65 9.81
C THR A 728 -13.03 1.00 9.70
N GLY A 729 -12.59 1.50 8.54
CA GLY A 729 -11.23 2.02 8.38
C GLY A 729 -10.94 3.30 9.19
N ASP A 730 -11.93 3.85 9.89
CA ASP A 730 -11.82 5.04 10.74
C ASP A 730 -11.83 4.61 12.22
N VAL A 731 -10.63 4.41 12.78
CA VAL A 731 -10.46 3.89 14.15
C VAL A 731 -10.98 4.88 15.20
N THR A 732 -10.92 6.20 14.93
CA THR A 732 -11.49 7.22 15.83
C THR A 732 -13.00 7.01 15.95
N LYS A 733 -13.71 6.90 14.83
CA LYS A 733 -15.16 6.65 14.84
C LYS A 733 -15.52 5.32 15.49
N LEU A 734 -14.72 4.28 15.26
CA LEU A 734 -14.90 2.98 15.90
C LEU A 734 -14.86 3.13 17.44
N VAL A 735 -13.80 3.76 17.97
CA VAL A 735 -13.64 3.96 19.41
C VAL A 735 -14.76 4.84 19.95
N ASP A 736 -15.08 5.97 19.31
CA ASP A 736 -16.15 6.87 19.73
C ASP A 736 -17.52 6.18 19.79
N THR A 737 -17.81 5.28 18.85
CA THR A 737 -19.05 4.49 18.83
C THR A 737 -19.10 3.50 19.99
N ILE A 738 -17.96 2.96 20.41
CA ILE A 738 -17.87 1.92 21.44
C ILE A 738 -17.88 2.54 22.84
N VAL A 739 -17.17 3.65 23.04
CA VAL A 739 -17.01 4.27 24.38
C VAL A 739 -18.08 5.31 24.67
N GLY A 740 -18.66 5.93 23.63
CA GLY A 740 -19.69 6.96 23.76
C GLY A 740 -19.17 8.31 24.29
N ASP A 741 -20.09 9.13 24.80
CA ASP A 741 -19.76 10.44 25.39
C ASP A 741 -19.23 10.28 26.82
N LEU A 742 -17.92 10.51 26.99
CA LEU A 742 -17.24 10.38 28.27
C LEU A 742 -17.47 11.57 29.22
N THR A 743 -18.06 12.67 28.75
CA THR A 743 -18.33 13.85 29.61
C THR A 743 -19.33 13.55 30.71
N ARG A 744 -20.18 12.54 30.51
CA ARG A 744 -21.11 12.03 31.53
C ARG A 744 -20.42 11.50 32.79
N TYR A 745 -19.12 11.19 32.71
CA TYR A 745 -18.31 10.73 33.83
C TYR A 745 -17.53 11.86 34.52
N GLY A 746 -17.77 13.12 34.14
CA GLY A 746 -17.03 14.29 34.64
C GLY A 746 -15.67 14.52 33.95
N LEU A 747 -15.34 13.74 32.93
CA LEU A 747 -14.14 13.95 32.11
C LEU A 747 -14.36 15.10 31.11
N PRO A 748 -13.32 15.88 30.74
CA PRO A 748 -13.45 16.87 29.68
C PRO A 748 -13.69 16.22 28.32
N LYS A 749 -14.34 16.94 27.41
CA LYS A 749 -14.57 16.48 26.04
C LYS A 749 -13.23 16.44 25.26
N PRO A 750 -12.91 15.36 24.53
CA PRO A 750 -11.73 15.33 23.66
C PRO A 750 -11.79 16.40 22.56
N ASP A 751 -10.66 17.05 22.30
CA ASP A 751 -10.49 18.17 21.35
C ASP A 751 -9.64 17.83 20.11
N HIS A 752 -9.24 16.57 19.96
CA HIS A 752 -8.34 16.06 18.91
C HIS A 752 -8.83 14.71 18.37
N ASP A 753 -8.25 14.17 17.29
CA ASP A 753 -8.54 12.81 16.80
C ASP A 753 -7.77 11.74 17.59
N LEU A 754 -8.24 10.48 17.63
CA LEU A 754 -7.64 9.41 18.45
C LEU A 754 -6.12 9.27 18.29
N LEU A 755 -5.62 9.26 17.06
CA LEU A 755 -4.20 9.09 16.75
C LEU A 755 -3.43 10.41 16.64
N ALA A 756 -4.06 11.55 16.94
CA ALA A 756 -3.35 12.83 17.12
C ALA A 756 -2.66 12.91 18.49
N SER A 757 -2.94 11.97 19.39
CA SER A 757 -2.22 11.74 20.64
C SER A 757 -1.74 10.29 20.72
N HIS A 758 -0.75 10.03 21.58
CA HIS A 758 -0.40 8.65 21.91
C HIS A 758 -1.61 7.89 22.47
N PRO A 759 -1.95 6.70 21.94
CA PRO A 759 -3.11 5.93 22.38
C PRO A 759 -3.06 5.54 23.86
N ILE A 760 -4.21 5.65 24.54
CA ILE A 760 -4.39 5.24 25.93
C ILE A 760 -5.22 3.97 25.94
N MET A 761 -4.64 2.86 26.40
CA MET A 761 -5.24 1.53 26.30
C MET A 761 -5.60 1.00 27.70
N ASN A 762 -6.89 1.07 28.07
CA ASN A 762 -7.37 0.58 29.36
C ASN A 762 -8.88 0.29 29.31
N THR A 763 -9.29 -0.83 29.91
CA THR A 763 -10.71 -1.26 29.97
C THR A 763 -11.39 -0.87 31.28
N GLN A 764 -10.63 -0.72 32.37
CA GLN A 764 -11.18 -0.60 33.73
C GLN A 764 -11.42 0.85 34.17
N VAL A 765 -10.66 1.81 33.65
CA VAL A 765 -10.80 3.21 34.07
C VAL A 765 -12.23 3.74 33.85
N LEU A 766 -12.84 3.43 32.70
CA LEU A 766 -14.23 3.81 32.41
C LEU A 766 -15.23 3.03 33.26
N TYR A 767 -14.93 1.77 33.58
CA TYR A 767 -15.75 0.96 34.48
C TYR A 767 -15.81 1.59 35.87
N HIS A 768 -14.68 1.97 36.46
CA HIS A 768 -14.63 2.58 37.80
C HIS A 768 -15.22 3.99 37.83
N LEU A 769 -14.99 4.81 36.80
CA LEU A 769 -15.65 6.10 36.65
C LEU A 769 -17.18 5.96 36.61
N GLY A 770 -17.70 4.92 35.95
CA GLY A 770 -19.14 4.66 35.87
C GLY A 770 -19.79 4.21 37.18
N HIS A 771 -19.01 3.58 38.09
CA HIS A 771 -19.49 3.16 39.41
C HIS A 771 -19.32 4.26 40.48
N GLY A 772 -18.50 5.27 40.22
CA GLY A 772 -18.13 6.29 41.19
C GLY A 772 -16.99 5.89 42.11
N ASP A 773 -16.38 4.72 41.91
CA ASP A 773 -15.16 4.27 42.62
C ASP A 773 -13.96 5.17 42.31
N LEU A 774 -13.97 5.78 41.12
CA LEU A 774 -13.00 6.77 40.67
C LEU A 774 -13.74 8.05 40.32
N ILE A 775 -13.29 9.19 40.87
CA ILE A 775 -13.96 10.48 40.67
C ILE A 775 -13.12 11.35 39.73
N ALA A 776 -13.65 11.68 38.56
CA ALA A 776 -12.98 12.57 37.62
C ALA A 776 -12.87 13.99 38.19
N LYS A 777 -11.71 14.61 37.98
CA LYS A 777 -11.43 16.00 38.32
C LYS A 777 -10.79 16.72 37.13
N PRO A 778 -11.03 18.04 36.96
CA PRO A 778 -10.28 18.81 35.99
C PRO A 778 -8.83 19.00 36.46
N ASP A 779 -8.07 19.78 35.73
CA ASP A 779 -6.68 20.12 36.06
C ASP A 779 -6.56 20.69 37.48
N VAL A 780 -5.48 20.35 38.16
CA VAL A 780 -5.17 20.88 39.50
C VAL A 780 -4.84 22.36 39.37
N GLN A 781 -5.48 23.20 40.18
CA GLN A 781 -5.20 24.64 40.24
C GLN A 781 -4.13 24.94 41.30
N GLU A 782 -4.28 24.38 42.50
CA GLU A 782 -3.37 24.60 43.62
C GLU A 782 -3.46 23.41 44.58
N ILE A 783 -2.31 22.99 45.12
CA ILE A 783 -2.22 22.06 46.23
C ILE A 783 -2.26 22.85 47.54
N THR A 784 -3.06 22.37 48.49
CA THR A 784 -3.25 22.98 49.82
C THR A 784 -2.49 22.18 50.87
N GLU A 785 -2.55 22.57 52.15
CA GLU A 785 -1.87 21.80 53.21
C GLU A 785 -2.39 20.36 53.36
N SER A 786 -3.67 20.11 53.09
CA SER A 786 -4.34 18.81 53.31
C SER A 786 -4.97 18.19 52.06
N GLY A 787 -4.79 18.79 50.88
CA GLY A 787 -5.55 18.39 49.69
C GLY A 787 -5.24 19.18 48.43
N ALA A 788 -6.18 19.21 47.48
CA ALA A 788 -6.05 19.98 46.23
C ALA A 788 -7.33 20.73 45.87
N ILE A 789 -7.16 21.90 45.25
CA ILE A 789 -8.22 22.69 44.61
C ILE A 789 -8.08 22.52 43.08
N PHE A 790 -9.18 22.25 42.40
CA PHE A 790 -9.21 22.05 40.95
C PHE A 790 -9.79 23.27 40.22
N LYS A 791 -9.58 23.35 38.91
CA LYS A 791 -10.02 24.50 38.08
C LYS A 791 -11.53 24.74 38.03
N ASP A 792 -12.36 23.78 38.44
CA ASP A 792 -13.81 23.96 38.59
C ASP A 792 -14.21 24.55 39.95
N GLY A 793 -13.24 24.87 40.80
CA GLY A 793 -13.46 25.38 42.16
C GLY A 793 -13.72 24.29 43.21
N THR A 794 -13.78 23.02 42.83
CA THR A 794 -13.93 21.93 43.80
C THR A 794 -12.63 21.69 44.57
N SER A 795 -12.75 21.26 45.84
CA SER A 795 -11.63 20.90 46.69
C SER A 795 -11.80 19.50 47.27
N VAL A 796 -10.70 18.77 47.44
CA VAL A 796 -10.69 17.44 48.05
C VAL A 796 -9.52 17.29 49.01
N GLU A 797 -9.74 16.64 50.15
CA GLU A 797 -8.67 16.25 51.07
C GLU A 797 -7.99 14.97 50.57
N LEU A 798 -6.66 14.94 50.68
CA LEU A 798 -5.80 13.91 50.10
C LEU A 798 -4.69 13.53 51.06
N ASP A 799 -4.42 12.23 51.14
CA ASP A 799 -3.25 11.69 51.83
C ASP A 799 -2.06 11.56 50.87
N GLN A 800 -2.35 11.30 49.59
CA GLN A 800 -1.34 11.03 48.56
C GLN A 800 -1.72 11.57 47.18
N ILE A 801 -0.72 12.06 46.44
CA ILE A 801 -0.82 12.50 45.05
C ILE A 801 0.18 11.72 44.21
N ILE A 802 -0.27 11.10 43.12
CA ILE A 802 0.57 10.42 42.13
C ILE A 802 0.62 11.25 40.85
N LEU A 803 1.81 11.73 40.50
CA LEU A 803 2.10 12.41 39.25
C LEU A 803 2.39 11.37 38.15
N ALA A 804 1.39 11.08 37.33
CA ALA A 804 1.50 10.25 36.13
C ALA A 804 1.81 11.13 34.90
N THR A 805 2.80 12.01 35.04
CA THR A 805 3.08 13.15 34.16
C THR A 805 4.16 12.87 33.11
N GLY A 806 4.55 11.59 32.96
CA GLY A 806 5.46 11.10 31.93
C GLY A 806 6.94 11.26 32.29
N TYR A 807 7.80 11.21 31.29
CA TYR A 807 9.26 11.17 31.49
C TYR A 807 9.98 12.20 30.62
N GLN A 808 11.12 12.65 31.12
CA GLN A 808 12.07 13.46 30.39
C GLN A 808 13.05 12.54 29.66
N TYR A 809 13.38 12.90 28.42
CA TYR A 809 14.46 12.21 27.70
C TYR A 809 15.76 12.81 28.24
N SER A 810 16.67 11.96 28.69
CA SER A 810 17.94 12.39 29.27
C SER A 810 18.98 11.30 29.03
N VAL A 811 20.21 11.73 28.73
CA VAL A 811 21.36 10.85 28.51
C VAL A 811 22.56 11.43 29.26
N PRO A 812 22.62 11.32 30.60
CA PRO A 812 23.54 12.11 31.40
C PRO A 812 25.02 11.95 31.03
N TYR A 813 25.43 10.76 30.57
CA TYR A 813 26.80 10.51 30.14
C TYR A 813 27.16 11.19 28.79
N LEU A 814 26.22 11.88 28.15
CA LEU A 814 26.38 12.66 26.93
C LEU A 814 26.04 14.15 27.12
N ASP A 815 25.99 14.68 28.35
CA ASP A 815 25.59 16.07 28.59
C ASP A 815 26.49 17.10 27.87
N GLN A 816 27.75 16.77 27.61
CA GLN A 816 28.70 17.55 26.81
C GLN A 816 28.50 17.44 25.28
N VAL A 817 27.66 16.54 24.81
CA VAL A 817 27.41 16.33 23.37
C VAL A 817 26.41 17.36 22.88
N ASN A 818 26.85 18.20 21.94
CA ASN A 818 26.05 19.32 21.46
C ASN A 818 25.14 18.92 20.29
N ASP A 819 24.26 17.93 20.48
CA ASP A 819 23.16 17.66 19.53
C ASP A 819 22.01 18.66 19.75
N GLU A 820 21.21 18.93 18.71
CA GLU A 820 20.07 19.83 18.83
C GLU A 820 18.91 19.14 19.56
N TRP A 821 18.34 19.80 20.57
CA TRP A 821 17.14 19.36 21.29
C TRP A 821 16.02 20.38 21.12
N LYS A 822 14.81 19.89 20.85
CA LYS A 822 13.59 20.68 20.79
C LYS A 822 12.55 20.08 21.73
N ASP A 823 11.98 20.91 22.61
CA ASP A 823 11.02 20.49 23.64
C ASP A 823 11.50 19.29 24.48
N GLY A 824 12.81 19.23 24.76
CA GLY A 824 13.41 18.10 25.46
C GLY A 824 13.39 16.79 24.66
N ARG A 825 13.42 16.85 23.32
CA ARG A 825 13.57 15.69 22.41
C ARG A 825 14.72 15.93 21.42
N PRO A 826 15.62 14.95 21.21
CA PRO A 826 16.77 15.13 20.30
C PRO A 826 16.32 15.12 18.83
N GLN A 827 16.90 16.02 18.03
CA GLN A 827 16.58 16.21 16.60
C GLN A 827 17.47 15.35 15.69
N LEU A 828 17.35 14.04 15.87
CA LEU A 828 18.13 13.04 15.15
C LEU A 828 17.56 12.75 13.76
N TYR A 829 18.43 12.46 12.79
CA TYR A 829 18.01 11.91 11.50
C TYR A 829 17.41 10.51 11.70
N LEU A 830 16.21 10.28 11.16
CA LEU A 830 15.40 9.07 11.38
C LEU A 830 15.07 8.75 12.85
N ARG A 831 15.28 9.68 13.78
CA ARG A 831 15.25 9.39 15.22
C ARG A 831 16.31 8.35 15.66
N ILE A 832 17.38 8.20 14.88
CA ILE A 832 18.48 7.24 15.11
C ILE A 832 19.83 7.95 15.13
N PHE A 833 20.14 8.72 14.09
CA PHE A 833 21.50 9.22 13.85
C PHE A 833 21.68 10.63 14.37
N SER A 834 22.77 10.86 15.10
CA SER A 834 23.22 12.22 15.39
C SER A 834 23.49 12.97 14.08
N ARG A 835 23.16 14.27 14.05
CA ARG A 835 23.46 15.14 12.91
C ARG A 835 24.86 15.72 13.00
N ASN A 836 25.39 15.83 14.21
CA ASN A 836 26.67 16.48 14.50
C ASN A 836 27.82 15.47 14.61
N TYR A 837 27.52 14.22 14.98
CA TYR A 837 28.53 13.17 15.17
C TYR A 837 28.26 11.96 14.28
N GLU A 838 29.23 11.62 13.43
CA GLU A 838 29.01 10.65 12.34
C GLU A 838 28.78 9.20 12.82
N ASN A 839 29.17 8.89 14.05
CA ASN A 839 29.21 7.56 14.66
C ASN A 839 28.53 7.52 16.04
N LEU A 840 27.61 8.45 16.30
CA LEU A 840 26.73 8.44 17.47
C LEU A 840 25.32 8.04 17.07
N TYR A 841 24.81 6.98 17.68
CA TYR A 841 23.51 6.41 17.36
C TYR A 841 22.63 6.30 18.61
N PHE A 842 21.32 6.49 18.42
CA PHE A 842 20.31 6.34 19.45
C PHE A 842 19.29 5.30 19.00
N ILE A 843 18.87 4.43 19.92
CA ILE A 843 17.82 3.44 19.66
C ILE A 843 16.75 3.58 20.73
N GLY A 844 15.50 3.72 20.30
CA GLY A 844 14.35 3.89 21.19
C GLY A 844 14.10 5.33 21.65
N TYR A 845 14.71 6.32 21.00
CA TYR A 845 14.50 7.75 21.27
C TYR A 845 13.42 8.35 20.32
N ALA A 846 12.31 7.64 20.19
CA ALA A 846 11.16 8.02 19.37
C ALA A 846 9.85 7.54 20.00
N GLU A 847 8.77 8.28 19.76
CA GLU A 847 7.42 7.88 20.13
C GLU A 847 6.65 7.42 18.89
N PHE A 848 5.90 6.32 19.00
CA PHE A 848 5.03 5.81 17.93
C PHE A 848 3.91 4.93 18.52
N ALA A 849 2.83 4.74 17.75
CA ALA A 849 1.67 3.93 18.15
C ALA A 849 1.76 2.50 17.57
N ASP A 850 2.75 1.72 17.98
CA ASP A 850 2.96 0.32 17.55
C ASP A 850 3.83 -0.45 18.56
N ALA A 851 3.95 -1.76 18.38
CA ALA A 851 4.80 -2.63 19.17
C ALA A 851 6.29 -2.26 19.03
N ALA A 852 6.91 -1.85 20.14
CA ALA A 852 8.25 -1.25 20.16
C ALA A 852 9.37 -2.17 19.66
N TYR A 853 9.35 -3.46 20.02
CA TYR A 853 10.50 -4.35 19.84
C TYR A 853 10.90 -4.54 18.38
N ARG A 854 9.92 -4.71 17.48
CA ARG A 854 10.18 -4.82 16.04
C ARG A 854 10.69 -3.51 15.45
N ARG A 855 10.21 -2.37 15.94
CA ARG A 855 10.67 -1.04 15.51
C ARG A 855 12.10 -0.76 15.96
N PHE A 856 12.50 -1.26 17.12
CA PHE A 856 13.91 -1.19 17.55
C PHE A 856 14.82 -2.04 16.66
N ASP A 857 14.39 -3.23 16.23
CA ASP A 857 15.11 -4.01 15.21
C ASP A 857 15.22 -3.22 13.89
N ASP A 858 14.14 -2.59 13.42
CA ASP A 858 14.18 -1.75 12.21
C ASP A 858 15.21 -0.61 12.32
N MET A 859 15.29 0.03 13.49
CA MET A 859 16.29 1.07 13.80
C MET A 859 17.70 0.48 13.84
N ALA A 860 17.90 -0.66 14.52
CA ALA A 860 19.18 -1.35 14.60
C ALA A 860 19.72 -1.73 13.20
N GLN A 861 18.84 -2.13 12.28
CA GLN A 861 19.23 -2.40 10.89
C GLN A 861 19.80 -1.17 10.18
N MET A 862 19.29 0.03 10.45
CA MET A 862 19.84 1.25 9.87
C MET A 862 21.20 1.61 10.49
N VAL A 863 21.39 1.35 11.79
CA VAL A 863 22.70 1.49 12.43
C VAL A 863 23.72 0.53 11.79
N LEU A 864 23.36 -0.75 11.59
CA LEU A 864 24.22 -1.74 10.92
C LEU A 864 24.56 -1.34 9.49
N LEU A 865 23.59 -0.79 8.75
CA LEU A 865 23.81 -0.25 7.41
C LEU A 865 24.89 0.85 7.42
N ASP A 866 24.83 1.78 8.37
CA ASP A 866 25.81 2.86 8.48
C ASP A 866 27.19 2.34 8.90
N ILE A 867 27.26 1.45 9.89
CA ILE A 867 28.50 0.79 10.33
C ILE A 867 29.18 0.07 9.16
N ARG A 868 28.40 -0.67 8.36
CA ARG A 868 28.93 -1.36 7.18
C ARG A 868 29.36 -0.40 6.08
N ALA A 869 28.59 0.66 5.84
CA ALA A 869 28.96 1.69 4.87
C ALA A 869 30.29 2.34 5.25
N ARG A 870 30.51 2.62 6.55
CA ARG A 870 31.78 3.13 7.10
C ARG A 870 32.93 2.16 6.84
N ALA A 871 32.78 0.90 7.25
CA ALA A 871 33.84 -0.11 7.15
C ALA A 871 34.22 -0.42 5.68
N THR A 872 33.26 -0.40 4.76
CA THR A 872 33.48 -0.77 3.35
C THR A 872 33.72 0.42 2.43
N GLY A 873 33.46 1.65 2.88
CA GLY A 873 33.40 2.86 2.05
C GLY A 873 32.23 2.89 1.04
N LYS A 874 31.50 1.78 0.83
CA LYS A 874 30.39 1.71 -0.12
C LYS A 874 29.21 2.55 0.40
N HIS A 875 28.75 3.51 -0.39
CA HIS A 875 27.67 4.45 -0.06
C HIS A 875 27.92 5.39 1.14
N TYR A 876 29.12 5.38 1.74
CA TYR A 876 29.37 6.13 2.97
C TYR A 876 29.10 7.64 2.82
N GLN A 877 29.66 8.27 1.78
CA GLN A 877 29.51 9.71 1.55
C GLN A 877 28.05 10.11 1.26
N GLU A 878 27.31 9.24 0.57
CA GLU A 878 25.90 9.47 0.27
C GLU A 878 25.04 9.39 1.54
N LEU A 879 25.27 8.38 2.38
CA LEU A 879 24.57 8.21 3.64
C LEU A 879 24.93 9.35 4.61
N LEU A 880 26.20 9.77 4.66
CA LEU A 880 26.66 10.90 5.46
C LEU A 880 25.98 12.22 5.04
N ALA A 881 25.84 12.46 3.75
CA ALA A 881 25.12 13.63 3.23
C ALA A 881 23.64 13.61 3.64
N LEU A 882 22.97 12.43 3.61
CA LEU A 882 21.60 12.29 4.09
C LEU A 882 21.49 12.55 5.59
N LYS A 883 22.36 11.96 6.43
CA LYS A 883 22.36 12.20 7.88
C LYS A 883 22.41 13.69 8.24
N LYS A 884 23.21 14.47 7.49
CA LYS A 884 23.37 15.91 7.71
C LYS A 884 22.19 16.73 7.20
N SER A 885 21.72 16.48 5.97
CA SER A 885 20.82 17.40 5.25
C SER A 885 19.37 16.95 5.12
N ASP A 886 19.12 15.64 5.18
CA ASP A 886 17.80 15.10 4.90
C ASP A 886 16.85 15.26 6.11
N ASN A 887 15.61 15.62 5.81
CA ASN A 887 14.56 15.93 6.79
C ASN A 887 13.22 15.35 6.32
N PRO A 888 13.07 14.02 6.30
CA PRO A 888 11.85 13.38 5.86
C PRO A 888 10.71 13.69 6.84
N ASP A 889 9.50 13.89 6.31
CA ASP A 889 8.28 14.01 7.11
C ASP A 889 7.90 12.64 7.70
N LEU A 890 8.44 12.33 8.87
CA LEU A 890 8.17 11.08 9.59
C LEU A 890 6.81 11.06 10.29
N ALA A 891 6.12 12.20 10.36
CA ALA A 891 4.75 12.28 10.84
C ALA A 891 3.75 11.88 9.73
N GLY A 892 4.19 11.74 8.47
CA GLY A 892 3.32 11.40 7.35
C GLY A 892 2.22 12.44 7.13
N GLY A 893 2.50 13.70 7.49
CA GLY A 893 1.59 14.84 7.55
C GLY A 893 0.67 14.89 8.78
N HIS A 894 0.65 13.87 9.65
CA HIS A 894 -0.27 13.85 10.79
C HIS A 894 -0.04 15.05 11.70
N LYS A 895 -1.14 15.69 12.09
CA LYS A 895 -1.11 16.78 13.07
C LYS A 895 -1.28 16.21 14.47
N TYR A 896 -0.16 15.96 15.13
CA TYR A 896 -0.17 15.58 16.53
C TYR A 896 -0.46 16.78 17.43
N ILE A 897 -0.93 16.51 18.64
CA ILE A 897 -1.10 17.53 19.68
C ILE A 897 0.23 18.23 19.92
N ASP A 898 0.19 19.57 19.95
CA ASP A 898 1.33 20.39 20.33
C ASP A 898 1.67 20.17 21.82
N SER A 899 2.68 19.34 22.05
CA SER A 899 3.23 19.05 23.38
C SER A 899 4.60 18.40 23.25
N PRO A 900 5.49 18.55 24.25
CA PRO A 900 6.82 17.95 24.24
C PRO A 900 6.88 16.46 23.89
N ARG A 901 5.86 15.69 24.30
CA ARG A 901 5.77 14.25 24.01
C ARG A 901 5.63 13.93 22.52
N HIS A 902 5.05 14.82 21.72
CA HIS A 902 4.75 14.57 20.31
C HIS A 902 5.75 15.22 19.34
N THR A 903 6.73 15.98 19.84
CA THR A 903 7.73 16.71 19.02
C THR A 903 8.55 15.80 18.11
N ASN A 904 8.80 14.54 18.50
CA ASN A 904 9.52 13.55 17.70
C ASN A 904 8.66 12.32 17.31
N TYR A 905 7.34 12.46 17.32
CA TYR A 905 6.42 11.34 17.03
C TYR A 905 6.57 10.83 15.60
N ILE A 906 6.48 9.52 15.43
CA ILE A 906 6.58 8.82 14.17
C ILE A 906 5.22 8.20 13.80
N GLU A 907 4.78 8.45 12.57
CA GLU A 907 3.73 7.67 11.92
C GLU A 907 4.37 6.41 11.30
N VAL A 908 3.96 5.24 11.77
CA VAL A 908 4.69 3.99 11.59
C VAL A 908 4.74 3.55 10.14
N ASP A 909 3.63 3.67 9.41
CA ASP A 909 3.61 3.26 7.99
C ASP A 909 4.51 4.16 7.15
N THR A 910 4.46 5.47 7.39
CA THR A 910 5.33 6.46 6.73
C THR A 910 6.80 6.16 7.01
N TYR A 911 7.14 5.86 8.26
CA TYR A 911 8.50 5.53 8.66
C TYR A 911 9.01 4.26 7.99
N LEU A 912 8.24 3.17 8.04
CA LEU A 912 8.62 1.91 7.40
C LEU A 912 8.76 2.04 5.89
N ASN A 913 7.87 2.81 5.25
CA ASN A 913 7.99 3.12 3.83
C ASN A 913 9.30 3.87 3.55
N TYR A 914 9.65 4.87 4.36
CA TYR A 914 10.91 5.58 4.21
C TYR A 914 12.13 4.66 4.39
N LEU A 915 12.12 3.81 5.42
CA LEU A 915 13.18 2.82 5.63
C LEU A 915 13.30 1.84 4.46
N ALA A 916 12.18 1.41 3.87
CA ALA A 916 12.20 0.55 2.67
C ALA A 916 12.86 1.24 1.46
N ILE A 917 12.67 2.56 1.31
CA ILE A 917 13.35 3.36 0.28
C ILE A 917 14.85 3.38 0.52
N LEU A 918 15.29 3.61 1.76
CA LEU A 918 16.71 3.63 2.10
C LEU A 918 17.35 2.26 1.93
N ARG A 919 16.67 1.19 2.37
CA ARG A 919 17.11 -0.19 2.17
C ARG A 919 17.32 -0.51 0.70
N ASP A 920 16.35 -0.18 -0.15
CA ASP A 920 16.45 -0.37 -1.60
C ASP A 920 17.55 0.51 -2.23
N ARG A 921 17.73 1.74 -1.75
CA ARG A 921 18.77 2.67 -2.23
C ARG A 921 20.18 2.20 -1.91
N PHE A 922 20.37 1.59 -0.75
CA PHE A 922 21.69 1.18 -0.23
C PHE A 922 21.96 -0.32 -0.30
N ASP A 923 21.14 -1.06 -1.06
CA ASP A 923 21.20 -2.52 -1.17
C ASP A 923 21.15 -3.24 0.20
N TRP A 924 20.39 -2.75 1.18
CA TRP A 924 20.28 -3.34 2.52
C TRP A 924 19.07 -4.28 2.63
N PRO A 925 19.18 -5.45 3.29
CA PRO A 925 18.06 -6.37 3.42
C PRO A 925 17.02 -5.87 4.44
N GLU A 926 15.80 -6.38 4.32
CA GLU A 926 14.77 -6.21 5.35
C GLU A 926 14.97 -7.23 6.48
N VAL A 927 14.66 -6.81 7.70
CA VAL A 927 14.59 -7.72 8.86
C VAL A 927 13.25 -8.45 8.86
N ASP A 928 13.30 -9.78 8.96
CA ASP A 928 12.17 -10.67 8.97
C ASP A 928 12.30 -11.77 10.03
N GLU A 929 11.30 -12.65 10.09
CA GLU A 929 11.26 -13.74 11.07
C GLU A 929 12.42 -14.75 10.94
N LYS A 930 13.19 -14.72 9.84
CA LYS A 930 14.27 -15.67 9.55
C LYS A 930 15.66 -15.08 9.66
N THR A 931 15.75 -13.75 9.74
CA THR A 931 17.01 -13.00 9.67
C THR A 931 18.08 -13.48 10.66
N TYR A 932 17.64 -13.93 11.84
CA TYR A 932 18.52 -14.37 12.93
C TYR A 932 18.56 -15.89 13.15
N GLU A 933 17.97 -16.71 12.27
CA GLU A 933 17.95 -18.17 12.41
C GLU A 933 19.36 -18.77 12.51
N SER A 934 20.35 -18.17 11.83
CA SER A 934 21.74 -18.66 11.87
C SER A 934 22.45 -18.49 13.21
N LEU A 935 21.92 -17.67 14.13
CA LEU A 935 22.51 -17.47 15.45
C LEU A 935 22.08 -18.53 16.48
N ILE A 936 21.14 -19.39 16.11
CA ILE A 936 20.49 -20.38 17.00
C ILE A 936 21.17 -21.76 16.91
N GLN A 937 22.21 -21.89 16.08
CA GLN A 937 22.91 -23.16 15.85
C GLN A 937 23.78 -23.60 17.01
#